data_AF-A0AA85KEJ9-F1
#
_entry.id   AF-A0AA85KEJ9-F1
#
_cell.length_a   1.000
_cell.length_b   1.000
_cell.length_c   1.000
_cell.angle_alpha   90.00
_cell.angle_beta   90.00
_cell.angle_gamma   90.00
#
_symmetry.space_group_name_H-M   'P 1'
#
loop_
_entity.id
_entity.type
_entity.pdbx_description
1 polymer ?
#
loop_
_entity_poly.entity_id
_entity_poly.type
_entity_poly.pdbx_seq_one_letter_code
_entity_poly.pdbx_strand_id
1 'polypeptide(L)'
;MLTIETKPTKPFPGQKPGTSGLRKPTKTFMQPGYTENFIQSILNAAVGDHLKKSQPVRLLLGGDGRYFVRESLQRIIIPICLANGVSEVLVGQNGIISTPAASCVIRKHGLTGGILLTASHNPGGPNADFGIKYNCENGGPAPEKVTDAIFAQSEQLTAYKTIKETIDVQLNSLSSNKYTLSSGQSVTVTVISSVADYADYMSTLFDFSAIKALLTGSSGQQPFKLLVSGLNGVMGPYIHEILCGKLGLDTKYAIKAIPLEDFGGGHPDPNLTYAADLVQMVTSDATIAMAAAFDGDGDRNMLIGRRGFFVSPCDSLAVIADNTDAIKYFREHGVHGFARSMPTSRALNLVCERRSMKCYEVPTGWKFFGNLMDAKLCSVCGEESFGTGSDHIREKDGLWALLAWLSILASRCQTGLPVDVESIVKEHWKKYGRYFFTRYDYENCESSQGDEIMNRLKKIIVDNGIAGQVYNTTSGQQFIGDFCDNFSYSDPVDGSQTTNQGFRLIFKDGTRFVYRLSGTGSSGATLRMYIDTYEADPKRHELSSQEYLKPHIELALKLCGLPANSESHKTPGEIDLEPGNRGVHFNSEMVNEDCTSHNLSTVPTHPQSSSHPPHVSRKVSFSDLPIISGTTEERHLDGGIHPSRITAEDEGIYDEDDDSGHHIEVRLLDPTTDDMPMLPSNFTNVSVYEVKLGMLKQATVYRVEFTIPDRLKPGEVEMLRTVVEMDGHVSVPVNVGASFVLLSCEPVPSPNHGHVLVMEVSTTKQPRVNELMTLRRVETPSDAICLLLHGISLAKGQGTPLLRSGIHRIHENQEYIDSDEYTEWPGFVNI
;
A
#
# COMPACT_ATOMS: atom_id res chain seq x y z
N MET A 1 9.33 -43.74 12.04
CA MET A 1 9.37 -43.27 13.45
C MET A 1 10.15 -41.97 13.45
N LEU A 2 9.67 -40.93 14.11
CA LEU A 2 10.31 -39.60 14.16
C LEU A 2 10.85 -39.34 15.57
N THR A 3 12.09 -38.93 15.69
CA THR A 3 12.78 -38.71 16.96
C THR A 3 12.62 -37.26 17.40
N ILE A 4 12.05 -37.06 18.60
CA ILE A 4 12.00 -35.75 19.25
C ILE A 4 13.40 -35.38 19.74
N GLU A 5 13.87 -34.21 19.35
CA GLU A 5 15.11 -33.60 19.82
C GLU A 5 14.80 -32.29 20.54
N THR A 6 15.50 -32.02 21.64
CA THR A 6 15.45 -30.73 22.34
C THR A 6 16.74 -29.98 22.05
N LYS A 7 16.65 -28.81 21.43
CA LYS A 7 17.79 -27.97 21.08
C LYS A 7 17.89 -26.79 22.06
N PRO A 8 19.08 -26.52 22.63
CA PRO A 8 19.29 -25.33 23.43
C PRO A 8 19.19 -24.08 22.55
N THR A 9 18.69 -22.99 23.11
CA THR A 9 18.59 -21.69 22.46
C THR A 9 18.85 -20.57 23.46
N LYS A 10 18.88 -19.32 22.97
CA LYS A 10 18.87 -18.11 23.81
C LYS A 10 17.66 -17.25 23.42
N PRO A 11 17.06 -16.52 24.37
CA PRO A 11 16.01 -15.55 24.07
C PRO A 11 16.45 -14.50 23.05
N PHE A 12 15.53 -14.07 22.19
CA PHE A 12 15.74 -12.95 21.28
C PHE A 12 14.96 -11.73 21.78
N PRO A 13 15.59 -10.55 21.93
CA PRO A 13 14.89 -9.36 22.39
C PRO A 13 13.84 -8.92 21.35
N GLY A 14 12.70 -8.43 21.83
CA GLY A 14 11.72 -7.76 20.97
C GLY A 14 10.90 -8.67 20.05
N GLN A 15 10.75 -9.97 20.36
CA GLN A 15 9.77 -10.86 19.71
C GLN A 15 8.33 -10.57 20.18
N LYS A 16 7.95 -9.29 20.30
CA LYS A 16 6.62 -8.86 20.73
C LYS A 16 5.68 -8.86 19.52
N PRO A 17 4.59 -9.65 19.51
CA PRO A 17 3.59 -9.56 18.46
C PRO A 17 2.93 -8.18 18.47
N GLY A 18 2.77 -7.57 17.30
CA GLY A 18 1.97 -6.35 17.13
C GLY A 18 0.47 -6.65 17.05
N THR A 19 -0.32 -5.68 16.58
CA THR A 19 -1.78 -5.83 16.41
C THR A 19 -2.19 -6.97 15.48
N SER A 20 -1.29 -7.41 14.61
CA SER A 20 -1.55 -8.42 13.58
C SER A 20 -0.32 -9.31 13.36
N GLY A 21 0.23 -9.84 14.46
CA GLY A 21 1.38 -10.75 14.46
C GLY A 21 2.74 -10.08 14.64
N LEU A 22 3.80 -10.88 14.70
CA LEU A 22 5.18 -10.42 14.71
C LEU A 22 5.64 -10.19 13.26
N ARG A 23 6.14 -8.99 12.96
CA ARG A 23 6.67 -8.61 11.63
C ARG A 23 8.08 -8.08 11.77
N LYS A 24 8.98 -8.54 10.91
CA LYS A 24 10.40 -8.18 10.84
C LYS A 24 10.92 -8.43 9.42
N PRO A 25 12.08 -7.87 9.05
CA PRO A 25 12.73 -8.22 7.79
C PRO A 25 12.92 -9.72 7.66
N THR A 26 12.74 -10.28 6.45
CA THR A 26 12.83 -11.72 6.17
C THR A 26 14.13 -12.33 6.69
N LYS A 27 15.25 -11.62 6.50
CA LYS A 27 16.57 -12.03 7.01
C LYS A 27 16.60 -12.28 8.52
N THR A 28 15.77 -11.57 9.30
CA THR A 28 15.68 -11.77 10.75
C THR A 28 15.08 -13.13 11.07
N PHE A 29 13.99 -13.51 10.40
CA PHE A 29 13.36 -14.81 10.58
C PHE A 29 14.22 -15.99 10.12
N MET A 30 15.10 -15.75 9.14
CA MET A 30 16.06 -16.73 8.65
C MET A 30 17.26 -16.94 9.58
N GLN A 31 17.42 -16.11 10.63
CA GLN A 31 18.48 -16.32 11.62
C GLN A 31 18.23 -17.63 12.39
N PRO A 32 19.27 -18.47 12.60
CA PRO A 32 19.13 -19.70 13.35
C PRO A 32 18.53 -19.46 14.74
N GLY A 33 17.47 -20.19 15.09
CA GLY A 33 16.80 -20.10 16.37
C GLY A 33 15.75 -18.98 16.48
N TYR A 34 15.71 -18.00 15.57
CA TYR A 34 14.77 -16.88 15.69
C TYR A 34 13.32 -17.34 15.50
N THR A 35 13.04 -18.00 14.37
CA THR A 35 11.70 -18.53 14.07
C THR A 35 11.35 -19.67 15.02
N GLU A 36 12.31 -20.54 15.34
CA GLU A 36 12.13 -21.66 16.26
C GLU A 36 11.68 -21.20 17.64
N ASN A 37 12.33 -20.16 18.19
CA ASN A 37 11.98 -19.60 19.49
C ASN A 37 10.56 -19.04 19.49
N PHE A 38 10.18 -18.31 18.45
CA PHE A 38 8.88 -17.68 18.41
C PHE A 38 7.76 -18.73 18.28
N ILE A 39 7.94 -19.75 17.45
CA ILE A 39 6.98 -20.85 17.30
C ILE A 39 6.86 -21.65 18.61
N GLN A 40 7.97 -21.97 19.26
CA GLN A 40 7.94 -22.63 20.58
C GLN A 40 7.22 -21.78 21.62
N SER A 41 7.41 -20.45 21.60
CA SER A 41 6.73 -19.51 22.50
C SER A 41 5.22 -19.48 22.26
N ILE A 42 4.77 -19.51 20.99
CA ILE A 42 3.36 -19.66 20.63
C ILE A 42 2.78 -20.95 21.24
N LEU A 43 3.45 -22.09 21.02
CA LEU A 43 2.97 -23.37 21.52
C LEU A 43 2.92 -23.41 23.06
N ASN A 44 3.91 -22.84 23.74
CA ASN A 44 3.95 -22.78 25.20
C ASN A 44 2.84 -21.88 25.78
N ALA A 45 2.67 -20.68 25.22
CA ALA A 45 1.79 -19.65 25.77
C ALA A 45 0.32 -19.84 25.38
N ALA A 46 0.07 -20.08 24.08
CA ALA A 46 -1.30 -20.09 23.55
C ALA A 46 -1.93 -21.48 23.54
N VAL A 47 -1.11 -22.52 23.36
CA VAL A 47 -1.61 -23.90 23.18
C VAL A 47 -1.25 -24.80 24.37
N GLY A 48 -0.36 -24.33 25.25
CA GLY A 48 0.24 -25.14 26.32
C GLY A 48 -0.76 -25.76 27.29
N ASP A 49 -1.87 -25.07 27.57
CA ASP A 49 -2.90 -25.60 28.46
C ASP A 49 -3.70 -26.75 27.82
N HIS A 50 -3.94 -26.71 26.51
CA HIS A 50 -4.54 -27.84 25.79
C HIS A 50 -3.60 -29.04 25.76
N LEU A 51 -2.31 -28.81 25.52
CA LEU A 51 -1.29 -29.86 25.53
C LEU A 51 -1.18 -30.55 26.90
N LYS A 52 -1.21 -29.79 28.00
CA LYS A 52 -1.14 -30.33 29.38
C LYS A 52 -2.37 -31.15 29.77
N LYS A 53 -3.56 -30.79 29.26
CA LYS A 53 -4.83 -31.49 29.54
C LYS A 53 -5.00 -32.78 28.72
N SER A 54 -3.98 -33.17 27.93
CA SER A 54 -4.02 -34.33 27.03
C SER A 54 -5.19 -34.31 26.04
N GLN A 55 -5.68 -33.11 25.70
CA GLN A 55 -6.67 -32.93 24.65
C GLN A 55 -5.99 -32.98 23.27
N PRO A 56 -6.61 -33.55 22.24
CA PRO A 56 -6.08 -33.49 20.88
C PRO A 56 -5.94 -32.02 20.44
N VAL A 57 -4.71 -31.59 20.20
CA VAL A 57 -4.41 -30.27 19.63
C VAL A 57 -4.31 -30.40 18.12
N ARG A 58 -5.08 -29.60 17.40
CA ARG A 58 -5.10 -29.56 15.93
C ARG A 58 -4.88 -28.13 15.48
N LEU A 59 -3.89 -27.88 14.62
CA LEU A 59 -3.53 -26.53 14.18
C LEU A 59 -3.57 -26.41 12.66
N LEU A 60 -3.97 -25.24 12.17
CA LEU A 60 -3.82 -24.87 10.77
C LEU A 60 -2.51 -24.11 10.53
N LEU A 61 -1.79 -24.44 9.47
CA LEU A 61 -0.56 -23.79 9.05
C LEU A 61 -0.63 -23.36 7.58
N GLY A 62 -0.09 -22.19 7.25
CA GLY A 62 0.00 -21.72 5.87
C GLY A 62 0.20 -20.21 5.82
N GLY A 63 0.25 -19.63 4.64
CA GLY A 63 0.50 -18.20 4.48
C GLY A 63 0.17 -17.65 3.11
N ASP A 64 0.65 -16.44 2.87
CA ASP A 64 0.36 -15.69 1.64
C ASP A 64 1.22 -16.08 0.42
N GLY A 65 2.15 -17.01 0.62
CA GLY A 65 3.06 -17.48 -0.42
C GLY A 65 4.34 -16.64 -0.57
N ARG A 66 4.57 -15.62 0.27
CA ARG A 66 5.83 -14.87 0.24
C ARG A 66 7.05 -15.75 0.47
N TYR A 67 8.21 -15.24 0.06
CA TYR A 67 9.51 -15.88 0.29
C TYR A 67 9.64 -16.35 1.74
N PHE A 68 10.26 -17.52 1.94
CA PHE A 68 10.43 -18.22 3.22
C PHE A 68 9.19 -18.94 3.79
N VAL A 69 7.96 -18.77 3.25
CA VAL A 69 6.76 -19.51 3.72
C VAL A 69 6.96 -21.02 3.60
N ARG A 70 7.27 -21.51 2.39
CA ARG A 70 7.38 -22.95 2.12
C ARG A 70 8.53 -23.61 2.87
N GLU A 71 9.65 -22.91 2.99
CA GLU A 71 10.83 -23.40 3.70
C GLU A 71 10.58 -23.48 5.21
N SER A 72 10.07 -22.39 5.82
CA SER A 72 9.80 -22.34 7.25
C SER A 72 8.76 -23.37 7.68
N LEU A 73 7.72 -23.62 6.88
CA LEU A 73 6.74 -24.68 7.15
C LEU A 73 7.40 -26.05 7.25
N GLN A 74 8.17 -26.45 6.22
CA GLN A 74 8.74 -27.80 6.14
C GLN A 74 9.88 -28.02 7.13
N ARG A 75 10.79 -27.04 7.27
CA ARG A 75 12.03 -27.21 8.03
C ARG A 75 11.89 -26.84 9.51
N ILE A 76 10.93 -26.00 9.86
CA ILE A 76 10.84 -25.40 11.20
C ILE A 76 9.49 -25.70 11.84
N ILE A 77 8.40 -25.21 11.27
CA ILE A 77 7.12 -25.08 11.99
C ILE A 77 6.44 -26.44 12.14
N ILE A 78 6.35 -27.24 11.07
CA ILE A 78 5.76 -28.58 11.16
C ILE A 78 6.55 -29.45 12.15
N PRO A 79 7.89 -29.61 12.03
CA PRO A 79 8.69 -30.35 13.02
C PRO A 79 8.48 -29.89 14.47
N ILE A 80 8.48 -28.58 14.74
CA ILE A 80 8.29 -28.06 16.09
C ILE A 80 6.89 -28.37 16.62
N CYS A 81 5.84 -28.18 15.81
CA CYS A 81 4.47 -28.52 16.19
C CYS A 81 4.33 -30.01 16.57
N LEU A 82 4.82 -30.92 15.72
CA LEU A 82 4.75 -32.36 15.99
C LEU A 82 5.54 -32.74 17.25
N ALA A 83 6.77 -32.22 17.39
CA ALA A 83 7.63 -32.49 18.55
C ALA A 83 7.07 -32.01 19.89
N ASN A 84 6.18 -31.01 19.85
CA ASN A 84 5.49 -30.47 21.02
C ASN A 84 4.14 -31.12 21.32
N GLY A 85 3.76 -32.17 20.57
CA GLY A 85 2.56 -32.96 20.85
C GLY A 85 1.30 -32.48 20.16
N VAL A 86 1.40 -31.60 19.15
CA VAL A 86 0.28 -31.29 18.25
C VAL A 86 -0.11 -32.56 17.51
N SER A 87 -1.35 -33.02 17.72
CA SER A 87 -1.86 -34.30 17.23
C SER A 87 -2.13 -34.30 15.72
N GLU A 88 -2.52 -33.15 15.17
CA GLU A 88 -2.70 -32.97 13.73
C GLU A 88 -2.32 -31.54 13.32
N VAL A 89 -1.59 -31.41 12.21
CA VAL A 89 -1.42 -30.14 11.51
C VAL A 89 -2.08 -30.21 10.15
N LEU A 90 -2.99 -29.28 9.89
CA LEU A 90 -3.57 -29.04 8.58
C LEU A 90 -2.71 -27.98 7.89
N VAL A 91 -2.35 -28.20 6.62
CA VAL A 91 -1.51 -27.28 5.85
C VAL A 91 -2.18 -26.97 4.53
N GLY A 92 -2.31 -25.68 4.19
CA GLY A 92 -2.80 -25.29 2.86
C GLY A 92 -1.89 -25.83 1.75
N GLN A 93 -2.48 -26.27 0.63
CA GLN A 93 -1.71 -26.75 -0.52
C GLN A 93 -0.66 -25.70 -0.95
N ASN A 94 0.55 -26.16 -1.26
CA ASN A 94 1.75 -25.35 -1.50
C ASN A 94 2.19 -24.45 -0.33
N GLY A 95 1.61 -24.63 0.86
CA GLY A 95 1.76 -23.71 2.00
C GLY A 95 0.88 -22.45 1.88
N ILE A 96 -0.01 -22.39 0.89
CA ILE A 96 -0.84 -21.24 0.57
C ILE A 96 -2.19 -21.36 1.30
N ILE A 97 -2.55 -20.35 2.08
CA ILE A 97 -3.91 -20.16 2.60
C ILE A 97 -4.12 -18.68 2.95
N SER A 98 -5.21 -18.08 2.47
CA SER A 98 -5.54 -16.70 2.82
C SER A 98 -5.94 -16.60 4.28
N THR A 99 -5.74 -15.43 4.89
CA THR A 99 -6.15 -15.18 6.27
C THR A 99 -7.67 -15.40 6.48
N PRO A 100 -8.57 -14.98 5.57
CA PRO A 100 -10.00 -15.30 5.68
C PRO A 100 -10.30 -16.81 5.58
N ALA A 101 -9.66 -17.51 4.64
CA ALA A 101 -9.81 -18.96 4.50
C ALA A 101 -9.30 -19.70 5.73
N ALA A 102 -8.22 -19.22 6.35
CA ALA A 102 -7.71 -19.79 7.57
C ALA A 102 -8.70 -19.68 8.73
N SER A 103 -9.32 -18.50 8.91
CA SER A 103 -10.39 -18.31 9.90
C SER A 103 -11.58 -19.25 9.63
N CYS A 104 -11.98 -19.39 8.36
CA CYS A 104 -13.03 -20.32 7.94
C CYS A 104 -12.69 -21.79 8.30
N VAL A 105 -11.48 -22.26 7.96
CA VAL A 105 -11.03 -23.64 8.20
C VAL A 105 -10.91 -23.94 9.68
N ILE A 106 -10.34 -23.02 10.48
CA ILE A 106 -10.25 -23.18 11.94
C ILE A 106 -11.63 -23.41 12.55
N ARG A 107 -12.61 -22.57 12.17
CA ARG A 107 -13.98 -22.63 12.67
C ARG A 107 -14.72 -23.87 12.19
N LYS A 108 -14.63 -24.19 10.89
CA LYS A 108 -15.29 -25.35 10.27
C LYS A 108 -14.87 -26.67 10.90
N HIS A 109 -13.57 -26.82 11.17
CA HIS A 109 -12.99 -28.08 11.68
C HIS A 109 -12.79 -28.10 13.19
N GLY A 110 -13.17 -27.04 13.91
CA GLY A 110 -12.99 -26.92 15.36
C GLY A 110 -11.52 -27.06 15.79
N LEU A 111 -10.61 -26.37 15.07
CA LEU A 111 -9.18 -26.42 15.36
C LEU A 111 -8.85 -25.60 16.61
N THR A 112 -7.74 -25.94 17.28
CA THR A 112 -7.25 -25.20 18.45
C THR A 112 -6.69 -23.81 18.07
N GLY A 113 -6.48 -23.56 16.79
CA GLY A 113 -6.00 -22.29 16.27
C GLY A 113 -5.22 -22.47 14.97
N GLY A 114 -4.47 -21.45 14.58
CA GLY A 114 -3.59 -21.51 13.41
C GLY A 114 -2.41 -20.55 13.48
N ILE A 115 -1.33 -20.90 12.79
CA ILE A 115 -0.14 -20.08 12.62
C ILE A 115 -0.09 -19.65 11.15
N LEU A 116 -0.24 -18.35 10.90
CA LEU A 116 -0.32 -17.80 9.55
C LEU A 116 0.97 -17.05 9.21
N LEU A 117 1.56 -17.37 8.07
CA LEU A 117 2.82 -16.85 7.59
C LEU A 117 2.58 -15.72 6.61
N THR A 118 2.50 -14.50 7.13
CA THR A 118 2.19 -13.33 6.33
C THR A 118 2.56 -12.04 7.06
N ALA A 119 3.01 -11.04 6.28
CA ALA A 119 3.09 -9.65 6.71
C ALA A 119 2.04 -8.76 6.02
N SER A 120 0.94 -9.34 5.52
CA SER A 120 -0.18 -8.66 4.86
C SER A 120 0.32 -7.74 3.73
N HIS A 121 0.01 -6.45 3.77
CA HIS A 121 0.39 -5.44 2.78
C HIS A 121 1.90 -5.14 2.64
N ASN A 122 2.75 -5.64 3.55
CA ASN A 122 4.19 -5.44 3.46
C ASN A 122 4.80 -6.23 2.28
N PRO A 123 5.84 -5.70 1.60
CA PRO A 123 6.48 -6.35 0.46
C PRO A 123 7.11 -7.69 0.84
N GLY A 124 7.24 -8.58 -0.15
CA GLY A 124 7.77 -9.93 -0.04
C GLY A 124 9.14 -10.08 -0.67
N GLY A 125 9.84 -11.16 -0.36
CA GLY A 125 11.16 -11.46 -0.90
C GLY A 125 12.27 -11.54 0.15
N PRO A 126 13.49 -11.93 -0.27
CA PRO A 126 14.61 -12.20 0.65
C PRO A 126 15.13 -10.94 1.36
N ASN A 127 14.94 -9.76 0.77
CA ASN A 127 15.37 -8.48 1.34
C ASN A 127 14.20 -7.62 1.86
N ALA A 128 12.98 -8.17 1.91
CA ALA A 128 11.77 -7.47 2.31
C ALA A 128 11.30 -7.94 3.71
N ASP A 129 9.98 -8.05 3.91
CA ASP A 129 9.38 -8.39 5.19
C ASP A 129 8.76 -9.78 5.23
N PHE A 130 8.83 -10.40 6.42
CA PHE A 130 8.13 -11.62 6.75
C PHE A 130 7.32 -11.42 8.03
N GLY A 131 6.32 -12.27 8.26
CA GLY A 131 5.49 -12.16 9.45
C GLY A 131 4.87 -13.48 9.88
N ILE A 132 4.60 -13.58 11.18
CA ILE A 132 3.96 -14.73 11.81
C ILE A 132 2.80 -14.23 12.67
N LYS A 133 1.57 -14.56 12.27
CA LYS A 133 0.34 -14.34 13.02
C LYS A 133 -0.07 -15.63 13.75
N TYR A 134 -0.74 -15.49 14.87
CA TYR A 134 -1.41 -16.61 15.55
C TYR A 134 -2.89 -16.28 15.72
N ASN A 135 -3.75 -17.19 15.25
CA ASN A 135 -5.19 -17.12 15.41
C ASN A 135 -5.65 -18.20 16.41
N CYS A 136 -6.61 -17.84 17.26
CA CYS A 136 -7.18 -18.69 18.29
C CYS A 136 -8.28 -19.61 17.73
N GLU A 137 -8.86 -20.44 18.60
CA GLU A 137 -9.89 -21.43 18.28
C GLU A 137 -11.19 -20.84 17.70
N ASN A 138 -11.50 -19.57 17.98
CA ASN A 138 -12.64 -18.88 17.37
C ASN A 138 -12.37 -18.50 15.89
N GLY A 139 -11.14 -18.68 15.42
CA GLY A 139 -10.65 -18.35 14.08
C GLY A 139 -10.07 -16.93 13.95
N GLY A 140 -10.08 -16.12 15.01
CA GLY A 140 -9.64 -14.72 14.97
C GLY A 140 -8.23 -14.51 15.53
N PRO A 141 -7.68 -13.30 15.38
CA PRO A 141 -6.36 -12.95 15.91
C PRO A 141 -6.29 -13.16 17.42
N ALA A 142 -5.11 -13.54 17.90
CA ALA A 142 -4.85 -13.66 19.33
C ALA A 142 -5.18 -12.37 20.11
N PRO A 143 -5.93 -12.45 21.22
CA PRO A 143 -6.20 -11.29 22.09
C PRO A 143 -4.92 -10.86 22.82
N GLU A 144 -4.93 -9.65 23.40
CA GLU A 144 -3.74 -9.05 24.05
C GLU A 144 -3.11 -9.95 25.10
N LYS A 145 -3.96 -10.56 25.94
CA LYS A 145 -3.52 -11.51 26.97
C LYS A 145 -2.68 -12.66 26.40
N VAL A 146 -3.03 -13.16 25.20
CA VAL A 146 -2.31 -14.24 24.55
C VAL A 146 -1.01 -13.71 23.92
N THR A 147 -1.05 -12.58 23.22
CA THR A 147 0.15 -11.99 22.62
C THR A 147 1.20 -11.58 23.66
N ASP A 148 0.77 -11.05 24.81
CA ASP A 148 1.66 -10.70 25.91
C ASP A 148 2.26 -11.95 26.56
N ALA A 149 1.48 -13.03 26.70
CA ALA A 149 1.99 -14.30 27.19
C ALA A 149 3.02 -14.93 26.23
N ILE A 150 2.80 -14.84 24.91
CA ILE A 150 3.77 -15.27 23.89
C ILE A 150 5.06 -14.47 24.02
N PHE A 151 4.95 -13.15 24.16
CA PHE A 151 6.11 -12.28 24.33
C PHE A 151 6.89 -12.62 25.61
N ALA A 152 6.21 -12.76 26.75
CA ALA A 152 6.84 -13.13 28.01
C ALA A 152 7.54 -14.50 27.95
N GLN A 153 6.97 -15.48 27.23
CA GLN A 153 7.63 -16.76 26.97
C GLN A 153 8.90 -16.59 26.13
N SER A 154 8.86 -15.74 25.08
CA SER A 154 9.99 -15.52 24.19
C SER A 154 11.22 -14.93 24.89
N GLU A 155 11.01 -14.09 25.91
CA GLU A 155 12.08 -13.46 26.69
C GLU A 155 12.82 -14.43 27.63
N GLN A 156 12.24 -15.61 27.89
CA GLN A 156 12.75 -16.58 28.87
C GLN A 156 13.10 -17.93 28.26
N LEU A 157 12.91 -18.13 26.96
CA LEU A 157 13.07 -19.42 26.31
C LEU A 157 14.54 -19.89 26.26
N THR A 158 14.82 -21.07 26.83
CA THR A 158 16.17 -21.66 26.87
C THR A 158 16.36 -22.88 25.97
N ALA A 159 15.26 -23.47 25.49
CA ALA A 159 15.28 -24.61 24.58
C ALA A 159 13.98 -24.69 23.77
N TYR A 160 14.06 -25.30 22.59
CA TYR A 160 12.89 -25.66 21.78
C TYR A 160 12.94 -27.14 21.38
N LYS A 161 11.77 -27.75 21.16
CA LYS A 161 11.64 -29.13 20.68
C LYS A 161 11.41 -29.14 19.18
N THR A 162 12.07 -30.07 18.48
CA THR A 162 11.89 -30.29 17.05
C THR A 162 12.03 -31.78 16.73
N ILE A 163 11.83 -32.16 15.47
CA ILE A 163 12.08 -33.51 14.96
C ILE A 163 13.49 -33.55 14.37
N LYS A 164 14.25 -34.60 14.72
CA LYS A 164 15.65 -34.77 14.27
C LYS A 164 15.72 -35.10 12.78
N GLU A 165 14.81 -35.92 12.29
CA GLU A 165 14.73 -36.33 10.90
C GLU A 165 14.04 -35.26 10.04
N THR A 166 14.45 -35.15 8.78
CA THR A 166 13.73 -34.31 7.81
C THR A 166 12.36 -34.91 7.52
N ILE A 167 11.31 -34.11 7.68
CA ILE A 167 9.95 -34.46 7.27
C ILE A 167 9.69 -33.88 5.89
N ASP A 168 9.68 -34.72 4.87
CA ASP A 168 9.34 -34.29 3.51
C ASP A 168 7.82 -34.35 3.32
N VAL A 169 7.15 -33.23 3.60
CA VAL A 169 5.72 -33.07 3.36
C VAL A 169 5.51 -32.65 1.91
N GLN A 170 4.83 -33.48 1.12
CA GLN A 170 4.48 -33.18 -0.27
C GLN A 170 3.38 -32.11 -0.35
N LEU A 171 3.74 -30.85 -0.05
CA LEU A 171 2.80 -29.73 0.04
C LEU A 171 2.02 -29.46 -1.25
N ASN A 172 2.53 -29.89 -2.41
CA ASN A 172 1.89 -29.69 -3.71
C ASN A 172 0.68 -30.61 -3.97
N SER A 173 0.44 -31.61 -3.12
CA SER A 173 -0.63 -32.59 -3.31
C SER A 173 -1.45 -32.78 -2.05
N LEU A 174 -2.76 -32.90 -2.22
CA LEU A 174 -3.67 -33.21 -1.12
C LEU A 174 -3.30 -34.58 -0.54
N SER A 175 -3.09 -34.64 0.76
CA SER A 175 -2.63 -35.86 1.43
C SER A 175 -2.93 -35.84 2.92
N SER A 176 -2.92 -37.01 3.55
CA SER A 176 -3.02 -37.16 5.00
C SER A 176 -2.04 -38.24 5.44
N ASN A 177 -0.92 -37.83 6.02
CA ASN A 177 0.18 -38.71 6.39
C ASN A 177 0.27 -38.85 7.91
N LYS A 178 0.31 -40.09 8.38
CA LYS A 178 0.41 -40.43 9.81
C LYS A 178 1.84 -40.80 10.17
N TYR A 179 2.36 -40.20 11.23
CA TYR A 179 3.70 -40.43 11.74
C TYR A 179 3.63 -40.91 13.20
N THR A 180 4.59 -41.75 13.59
CA THR A 180 4.78 -42.18 14.98
C THR A 180 6.02 -41.52 15.55
N LEU A 181 5.87 -40.77 16.64
CA LEU A 181 6.96 -40.14 17.37
C LEU A 181 7.71 -41.16 18.24
N SER A 182 8.95 -40.85 18.64
CA SER A 182 9.76 -41.68 19.55
C SER A 182 9.13 -41.84 20.93
N SER A 183 8.19 -40.96 21.31
CA SER A 183 7.35 -41.10 22.50
C SER A 183 6.26 -42.17 22.38
N GLY A 184 6.06 -42.76 21.18
CA GLY A 184 4.96 -43.66 20.86
C GLY A 184 3.67 -42.94 20.45
N GLN A 185 3.60 -41.61 20.58
CA GLN A 185 2.46 -40.82 20.14
C GLN A 185 2.33 -40.85 18.62
N SER A 186 1.11 -41.00 18.13
CA SER A 186 0.80 -40.82 16.72
C SER A 186 0.37 -39.38 16.43
N VAL A 187 0.90 -38.82 15.34
CA VAL A 187 0.57 -37.49 14.84
C VAL A 187 0.25 -37.53 13.35
N THR A 188 -0.49 -36.55 12.84
CA THR A 188 -0.92 -36.49 11.44
C THR A 188 -0.54 -35.15 10.81
N VAL A 189 -0.12 -35.18 9.55
CA VAL A 189 0.05 -33.99 8.70
C VAL A 189 -0.91 -34.11 7.52
N THR A 190 -1.84 -33.18 7.40
CA THR A 190 -2.90 -33.19 6.38
C THR A 190 -2.73 -31.98 5.47
N VAL A 191 -2.41 -32.19 4.20
CA VAL A 191 -2.39 -31.13 3.18
C VAL A 191 -3.80 -31.00 2.60
N ILE A 192 -4.42 -29.84 2.81
CA ILE A 192 -5.80 -29.52 2.39
C ILE A 192 -5.80 -28.57 1.18
N SER A 193 -6.92 -28.52 0.46
CA SER A 193 -7.11 -27.50 -0.57
C SER A 193 -7.07 -26.12 0.08
N SER A 194 -6.31 -25.19 -0.50
CA SER A 194 -6.25 -23.81 -0.04
C SER A 194 -7.61 -23.09 -0.13
N VAL A 195 -8.47 -23.52 -1.06
CA VAL A 195 -9.65 -22.74 -1.47
C VAL A 195 -10.98 -23.44 -1.20
N ALA A 196 -11.06 -24.78 -1.28
CA ALA A 196 -12.33 -25.51 -1.33
C ALA A 196 -13.28 -25.19 -0.16
N ASP A 197 -12.78 -25.30 1.09
CA ASP A 197 -13.60 -25.04 2.28
C ASP A 197 -14.17 -23.62 2.31
N TYR A 198 -13.36 -22.64 1.93
CA TYR A 198 -13.73 -21.24 1.89
C TYR A 198 -14.71 -20.96 0.73
N ALA A 199 -14.44 -21.48 -0.47
CA ALA A 199 -15.29 -21.28 -1.64
C ALA A 199 -16.69 -21.90 -1.45
N ASP A 200 -16.76 -23.09 -0.86
CA ASP A 200 -18.02 -23.70 -0.50
C ASP A 200 -18.76 -22.85 0.53
N TYR A 201 -18.06 -22.33 1.54
CA TYR A 201 -18.69 -21.45 2.53
C TYR A 201 -19.23 -20.17 1.90
N MET A 202 -18.46 -19.47 1.06
CA MET A 202 -18.92 -18.27 0.34
C MET A 202 -20.18 -18.51 -0.47
N SER A 203 -20.31 -19.68 -1.11
CA SER A 203 -21.51 -20.04 -1.88
C SER A 203 -22.77 -20.18 -1.02
N THR A 204 -22.62 -20.43 0.28
CA THR A 204 -23.75 -20.45 1.22
C THR A 204 -24.18 -19.06 1.64
N LEU A 205 -23.25 -18.11 1.72
CA LEU A 205 -23.47 -16.75 2.24
C LEU A 205 -24.09 -15.80 1.20
N PHE A 206 -23.83 -16.04 -0.08
CA PHE A 206 -24.25 -15.16 -1.18
C PHE A 206 -25.13 -15.89 -2.19
N ASP A 207 -25.91 -15.13 -2.97
CA ASP A 207 -26.63 -15.68 -4.12
C ASP A 207 -25.70 -15.72 -5.34
N PHE A 208 -24.97 -16.81 -5.47
CA PHE A 208 -24.04 -17.01 -6.58
C PHE A 208 -24.74 -17.04 -7.95
N SER A 209 -26.02 -17.42 -8.02
CA SER A 209 -26.78 -17.41 -9.26
C SER A 209 -27.04 -15.97 -9.72
N ALA A 210 -27.44 -15.09 -8.80
CA ALA A 210 -27.64 -13.67 -9.09
C ALA A 210 -26.34 -12.96 -9.48
N ILE A 211 -25.24 -13.22 -8.76
CA ILE A 211 -23.92 -12.64 -9.07
C ILE A 211 -23.41 -13.17 -10.41
N LYS A 212 -23.57 -14.46 -10.70
CA LYS A 212 -23.21 -15.04 -12.00
C LYS A 212 -23.98 -14.39 -13.13
N ALA A 213 -25.30 -14.23 -13.00
CA ALA A 213 -26.11 -13.54 -14.01
C ALA A 213 -25.65 -12.10 -14.25
N LEU A 214 -25.24 -11.38 -13.19
CA LEU A 214 -24.64 -10.05 -13.30
C LEU A 214 -23.33 -10.09 -14.11
N LEU A 215 -22.41 -11.01 -13.79
CA LEU A 215 -21.08 -11.08 -14.40
C LEU A 215 -21.07 -11.67 -15.81
N THR A 216 -21.99 -12.58 -16.14
CA THR A 216 -22.08 -13.22 -17.46
C THR A 216 -23.10 -12.56 -18.37
N GLY A 217 -23.92 -11.66 -17.85
CA GLY A 217 -25.09 -11.10 -18.53
C GLY A 217 -26.26 -12.09 -18.63
N SER A 218 -27.36 -11.60 -19.18
CA SER A 218 -28.59 -12.36 -19.46
C SER A 218 -29.26 -11.84 -20.74
N SER A 219 -30.36 -12.47 -21.18
CA SER A 219 -31.11 -11.98 -22.35
C SER A 219 -31.55 -10.53 -22.15
N GLY A 220 -30.97 -9.60 -22.93
CA GLY A 220 -31.24 -8.16 -22.85
C GLY A 220 -30.36 -7.36 -21.88
N GLN A 221 -29.39 -7.97 -21.18
CA GLN A 221 -28.46 -7.27 -20.28
C GLN A 221 -27.02 -7.68 -20.55
N GLN A 222 -26.16 -6.68 -20.76
CA GLN A 222 -24.73 -6.90 -21.00
C GLN A 222 -24.02 -7.35 -19.72
N PRO A 223 -22.96 -8.18 -19.84
CA PRO A 223 -22.12 -8.58 -18.72
C PRO A 223 -21.56 -7.37 -17.95
N PHE A 224 -21.63 -7.41 -16.63
CA PHE A 224 -20.93 -6.45 -15.77
C PHE A 224 -19.43 -6.74 -15.80
N LYS A 225 -18.65 -5.87 -16.46
CA LYS A 225 -17.21 -6.03 -16.61
C LYS A 225 -16.48 -5.67 -15.32
N LEU A 226 -16.00 -6.69 -14.62
CA LEU A 226 -15.24 -6.58 -13.38
C LEU A 226 -13.77 -6.94 -13.65
N LEU A 227 -12.82 -6.07 -13.28
CA LEU A 227 -11.40 -6.44 -13.14
C LEU A 227 -11.08 -6.80 -11.69
N VAL A 228 -10.29 -7.85 -11.46
CA VAL A 228 -9.87 -8.20 -10.09
C VAL A 228 -8.40 -8.51 -10.06
N SER A 229 -7.67 -7.79 -9.20
CA SER A 229 -6.24 -7.97 -8.99
C SER A 229 -5.94 -8.70 -7.68
N GLY A 230 -5.13 -9.75 -7.78
CA GLY A 230 -4.57 -10.43 -6.61
C GLY A 230 -3.27 -9.78 -6.09
N LEU A 231 -2.74 -8.76 -6.79
CA LEU A 231 -1.42 -8.16 -6.55
C LEU A 231 -0.29 -9.20 -6.36
N ASN A 232 -0.38 -10.30 -7.10
CA ASN A 232 0.51 -11.47 -7.00
C ASN A 232 0.58 -12.11 -5.60
N GLY A 233 -0.38 -11.81 -4.73
CA GLY A 233 -0.53 -12.40 -3.41
C GLY A 233 -1.41 -13.65 -3.39
N VAL A 234 -1.86 -14.01 -2.18
CA VAL A 234 -2.56 -15.27 -1.90
C VAL A 234 -3.89 -15.42 -2.63
N MET A 235 -4.50 -14.31 -3.06
CA MET A 235 -5.87 -14.29 -3.59
C MET A 235 -6.01 -14.85 -4.99
N GLY A 236 -4.91 -15.09 -5.71
CA GLY A 236 -4.91 -15.66 -7.06
C GLY A 236 -5.78 -16.93 -7.22
N PRO A 237 -5.50 -18.02 -6.49
CA PRO A 237 -6.31 -19.23 -6.51
C PRO A 237 -7.79 -19.01 -6.15
N TYR A 238 -8.08 -18.06 -5.26
CA TYR A 238 -9.45 -17.73 -4.85
C TYR A 238 -10.21 -16.99 -5.96
N ILE A 239 -9.56 -16.07 -6.66
CA ILE A 239 -10.10 -15.40 -7.85
C ILE A 239 -10.44 -16.45 -8.91
N HIS A 240 -9.49 -17.34 -9.23
CA HIS A 240 -9.70 -18.35 -10.26
C HIS A 240 -10.79 -19.36 -9.91
N GLU A 241 -10.83 -19.89 -8.69
CA GLU A 241 -11.83 -20.88 -8.30
C GLU A 241 -13.24 -20.27 -8.16
N ILE A 242 -13.34 -19.12 -7.48
CA ILE A 242 -14.64 -18.54 -7.10
C ILE A 242 -15.17 -17.63 -8.21
N LEU A 243 -14.39 -16.61 -8.60
CA LEU A 243 -14.86 -15.61 -9.56
C LEU A 243 -14.87 -16.19 -10.97
N CYS A 244 -13.80 -16.84 -11.41
CA CYS A 244 -13.76 -17.42 -12.75
C CYS A 244 -14.53 -18.74 -12.83
N GLY A 245 -14.20 -19.71 -11.98
CA GLY A 245 -14.78 -21.05 -12.02
C GLY A 245 -16.27 -21.08 -11.67
N LYS A 246 -16.63 -20.61 -10.47
CA LYS A 246 -18.03 -20.69 -9.97
C LYS A 246 -18.93 -19.59 -10.56
N LEU A 247 -18.44 -18.35 -10.65
CA LEU A 247 -19.22 -17.18 -11.06
C LEU A 247 -19.09 -16.79 -12.53
N GLY A 248 -18.18 -17.41 -13.30
CA GLY A 248 -18.08 -17.23 -14.74
C GLY A 248 -17.36 -15.96 -15.21
N LEU A 249 -16.56 -15.32 -14.35
CA LEU A 249 -15.68 -14.23 -14.77
C LEU A 249 -14.62 -14.76 -15.74
N ASP A 250 -14.49 -14.14 -16.91
CA ASP A 250 -13.43 -14.49 -17.87
C ASP A 250 -12.04 -14.29 -17.23
N THR A 251 -11.16 -15.28 -17.39
CA THR A 251 -9.83 -15.31 -16.75
C THR A 251 -8.95 -14.15 -17.17
N LYS A 252 -9.19 -13.54 -18.34
CA LYS A 252 -8.45 -12.33 -18.76
C LYS A 252 -8.67 -11.12 -17.84
N TYR A 253 -9.73 -11.15 -17.03
CA TYR A 253 -10.03 -10.10 -16.05
C TYR A 253 -9.45 -10.40 -14.65
N ALA A 254 -8.77 -11.55 -14.49
CA ALA A 254 -7.99 -11.88 -13.30
C ALA A 254 -6.55 -11.35 -13.47
N ILE A 255 -6.27 -10.20 -12.89
CA ILE A 255 -5.00 -9.48 -13.01
C ILE A 255 -4.08 -9.91 -11.86
N LYS A 256 -2.79 -10.13 -12.15
CA LYS A 256 -1.78 -10.50 -11.13
C LYS A 256 -2.30 -11.61 -10.18
N ALA A 257 -3.01 -12.59 -10.74
CA ALA A 257 -3.73 -13.63 -10.00
C ALA A 257 -2.90 -14.94 -9.82
N ILE A 258 -1.58 -14.82 -9.87
CA ILE A 258 -0.63 -15.91 -9.61
C ILE A 258 0.21 -15.50 -8.39
N PRO A 259 0.17 -16.26 -7.27
CA PRO A 259 1.00 -15.99 -6.11
C PRO A 259 2.49 -16.07 -6.45
N LEU A 260 3.26 -15.03 -6.11
CA LEU A 260 4.70 -14.95 -6.28
C LEU A 260 5.38 -14.65 -4.94
N GLU A 261 6.56 -15.22 -4.70
CA GLU A 261 7.27 -15.10 -3.42
C GLU A 261 7.69 -13.65 -3.08
N ASP A 262 7.85 -12.81 -4.10
CA ASP A 262 8.19 -11.39 -4.02
C ASP A 262 7.04 -10.47 -4.46
N PHE A 263 5.86 -11.03 -4.71
CA PHE A 263 4.68 -10.32 -5.24
C PHE A 263 4.96 -9.56 -6.55
N GLY A 264 5.88 -10.05 -7.38
CA GLY A 264 6.28 -9.38 -8.62
C GLY A 264 7.12 -8.12 -8.38
N GLY A 265 7.82 -8.05 -7.24
CA GLY A 265 8.66 -6.91 -6.83
C GLY A 265 7.88 -5.70 -6.29
N GLY A 266 6.55 -5.81 -6.15
CA GLY A 266 5.68 -4.74 -5.69
C GLY A 266 5.25 -4.86 -4.22
N HIS A 267 4.55 -3.82 -3.74
CA HIS A 267 3.83 -3.87 -2.47
C HIS A 267 2.43 -4.45 -2.71
N PRO A 268 2.04 -5.56 -2.06
CA PRO A 268 0.70 -6.11 -2.18
C PRO A 268 -0.27 -5.34 -1.28
N ASP A 269 -0.40 -4.04 -1.48
CA ASP A 269 -1.22 -3.13 -0.67
C ASP A 269 -2.28 -2.45 -1.56
N PRO A 270 -3.57 -2.77 -1.40
CA PRO A 270 -4.62 -2.32 -2.31
C PRO A 270 -4.98 -0.86 -1.99
N ASN A 271 -4.22 0.07 -2.56
CA ASN A 271 -4.52 1.51 -2.56
C ASN A 271 -4.15 2.13 -3.90
N LEU A 272 -4.57 3.39 -4.10
CA LEU A 272 -4.37 4.11 -5.36
C LEU A 272 -2.89 4.26 -5.76
N THR A 273 -1.96 4.18 -4.80
CA THR A 273 -0.51 4.27 -5.06
C THR A 273 0.06 2.96 -5.59
N TYR A 274 -0.19 1.84 -4.92
CA TYR A 274 0.47 0.57 -5.25
C TYR A 274 -0.32 -0.30 -6.25
N ALA A 275 -1.62 -0.06 -6.38
CA ALA A 275 -2.45 -0.65 -7.43
C ALA A 275 -2.69 0.34 -8.59
N ALA A 276 -1.71 1.22 -8.85
CA ALA A 276 -1.80 2.26 -9.89
C ALA A 276 -2.00 1.69 -11.30
N ASP A 277 -1.45 0.51 -11.58
CA ASP A 277 -1.68 -0.20 -12.84
C ASP A 277 -3.16 -0.59 -13.02
N LEU A 278 -3.79 -1.12 -11.97
CA LEU A 278 -5.22 -1.45 -11.98
C LEU A 278 -6.07 -0.18 -12.15
N VAL A 279 -5.71 0.90 -11.46
CA VAL A 279 -6.36 2.21 -11.61
C VAL A 279 -6.28 2.67 -13.06
N GLN A 280 -5.09 2.61 -13.68
CA GLN A 280 -4.85 3.02 -15.06
C GLN A 280 -5.68 2.19 -16.05
N MET A 281 -5.81 0.88 -15.85
CA MET A 281 -6.65 0.02 -16.70
C MET A 281 -8.11 0.49 -16.67
N VAL A 282 -8.65 0.80 -15.50
CA VAL A 282 -10.05 1.24 -15.33
C VAL A 282 -10.29 2.66 -15.86
N THR A 283 -9.32 3.55 -15.72
CA THR A 283 -9.43 4.92 -16.27
C THR A 283 -9.33 4.92 -17.79
N SER A 284 -8.54 4.02 -18.37
CA SER A 284 -8.29 3.95 -19.82
C SER A 284 -9.39 3.24 -20.61
N ASP A 285 -10.16 2.35 -19.99
CA ASP A 285 -11.28 1.65 -20.63
C ASP A 285 -12.60 1.90 -19.87
N ALA A 286 -13.38 2.84 -20.38
CA ALA A 286 -14.70 3.20 -19.84
C ALA A 286 -15.73 2.05 -19.86
N THR A 287 -15.45 0.94 -20.57
CA THR A 287 -16.31 -0.24 -20.56
C THR A 287 -16.17 -1.06 -19.29
N ILE A 288 -15.04 -0.97 -18.58
CA ILE A 288 -14.85 -1.61 -17.28
C ILE A 288 -15.77 -0.93 -16.26
N ALA A 289 -16.66 -1.70 -15.66
CA ALA A 289 -17.68 -1.19 -14.74
C ALA A 289 -17.13 -1.01 -13.32
N MET A 290 -16.19 -1.87 -12.92
CA MET A 290 -15.59 -1.90 -11.60
C MET A 290 -14.25 -2.64 -11.63
N ALA A 291 -13.34 -2.26 -10.74
CA ALA A 291 -12.19 -3.06 -10.37
C ALA A 291 -12.08 -3.26 -8.86
N ALA A 292 -11.43 -4.36 -8.48
CA ALA A 292 -11.08 -4.65 -7.10
C ALA A 292 -9.63 -5.12 -6.98
N ALA A 293 -8.96 -4.81 -5.87
CA ALA A 293 -7.63 -5.33 -5.54
C ALA A 293 -7.62 -5.88 -4.11
N PHE A 294 -6.83 -6.91 -3.87
CA PHE A 294 -6.62 -7.52 -2.54
C PHE A 294 -5.17 -7.37 -2.08
N ASP A 295 -4.96 -7.37 -0.75
CA ASP A 295 -3.61 -7.37 -0.19
C ASP A 295 -2.98 -8.77 -0.15
N GLY A 296 -1.74 -8.84 0.35
CA GLY A 296 -0.92 -10.05 0.35
C GLY A 296 -1.64 -11.29 0.88
N ASP A 297 -2.33 -11.19 2.03
CA ASP A 297 -3.07 -12.30 2.65
C ASP A 297 -4.59 -12.27 2.46
N GLY A 298 -5.10 -11.34 1.65
CA GLY A 298 -6.48 -11.30 1.19
C GLY A 298 -7.50 -10.77 2.21
N ASP A 299 -7.03 -10.16 3.30
CA ASP A 299 -7.90 -9.61 4.35
C ASP A 299 -8.35 -8.16 4.04
N ARG A 300 -7.72 -7.49 3.06
CA ARG A 300 -8.09 -6.13 2.60
C ARG A 300 -8.63 -6.11 1.18
N ASN A 301 -9.41 -5.06 0.89
CA ASN A 301 -9.91 -4.78 -0.45
C ASN A 301 -9.93 -3.28 -0.78
N MET A 302 -9.61 -2.97 -2.04
CA MET A 302 -9.90 -1.67 -2.65
C MET A 302 -10.94 -1.85 -3.75
N LEU A 303 -11.83 -0.88 -3.90
CA LEU A 303 -12.83 -0.84 -4.97
C LEU A 303 -12.75 0.46 -5.76
N ILE A 304 -12.81 0.33 -7.08
CA ILE A 304 -12.80 1.43 -8.03
C ILE A 304 -13.97 1.22 -9.00
N GLY A 305 -14.84 2.21 -9.17
CA GLY A 305 -15.89 2.23 -10.19
C GLY A 305 -15.38 2.71 -11.55
N ARG A 306 -16.30 2.91 -12.50
CA ARG A 306 -15.98 3.43 -13.84
C ARG A 306 -15.11 4.69 -13.80
N ARG A 307 -14.21 4.84 -14.77
CA ARG A 307 -13.35 6.04 -14.94
C ARG A 307 -12.52 6.39 -13.69
N GLY A 308 -12.19 5.39 -12.86
CA GLY A 308 -11.36 5.61 -11.68
C GLY A 308 -12.13 6.14 -10.46
N PHE A 309 -13.47 6.04 -10.41
CA PHE A 309 -14.23 6.47 -9.24
C PHE A 309 -13.84 5.68 -7.99
N PHE A 310 -13.06 6.29 -7.10
CA PHE A 310 -12.57 5.64 -5.90
C PHE A 310 -13.66 5.54 -4.84
N VAL A 311 -13.91 4.33 -4.32
CA VAL A 311 -14.78 4.12 -3.18
C VAL A 311 -13.94 4.10 -1.92
N SER A 312 -14.04 5.15 -1.09
CA SER A 312 -13.32 5.17 0.18
C SER A 312 -13.72 3.96 1.04
N PRO A 313 -12.80 3.33 1.80
CA PRO A 313 -13.16 2.17 2.64
C PRO A 313 -14.20 2.50 3.71
N CYS A 314 -14.24 3.76 4.15
CA CYS A 314 -15.24 4.24 5.09
C CYS A 314 -16.64 4.26 4.45
N ASP A 315 -16.76 4.77 3.22
CA ASP A 315 -18.02 4.76 2.48
C ASP A 315 -18.41 3.33 2.07
N SER A 316 -17.44 2.49 1.68
CA SER A 316 -17.68 1.08 1.36
C SER A 316 -18.37 0.34 2.51
N LEU A 317 -17.85 0.51 3.73
CA LEU A 317 -18.45 -0.05 4.94
C LEU A 317 -19.88 0.47 5.17
N ALA A 318 -20.10 1.79 5.05
CA ALA A 318 -21.41 2.40 5.26
C ALA A 318 -22.44 1.94 4.19
N VAL A 319 -22.03 1.84 2.93
CA VAL A 319 -22.87 1.36 1.83
C VAL A 319 -23.25 -0.11 2.04
N ILE A 320 -22.30 -0.98 2.41
CA ILE A 320 -22.60 -2.38 2.73
C ILE A 320 -23.59 -2.46 3.91
N ALA A 321 -23.37 -1.67 4.96
CA ALA A 321 -24.27 -1.62 6.12
C ALA A 321 -25.68 -1.12 5.79
N ASP A 322 -25.84 -0.20 4.83
CA ASP A 322 -27.15 0.29 4.37
C ASP A 322 -27.88 -0.73 3.48
N ASN A 323 -27.14 -1.66 2.87
CA ASN A 323 -27.65 -2.60 1.88
C ASN A 323 -27.50 -4.07 2.29
N THR A 324 -27.45 -4.37 3.59
CA THR A 324 -27.38 -5.77 4.08
C THR A 324 -28.50 -6.64 3.55
N ASP A 325 -29.66 -6.06 3.25
CA ASP A 325 -30.84 -6.77 2.76
C ASP A 325 -30.62 -7.35 1.34
N ALA A 326 -29.65 -6.81 0.58
CA ALA A 326 -29.22 -7.38 -0.70
C ALA A 326 -28.37 -8.66 -0.54
N ILE A 327 -27.84 -8.93 0.65
CA ILE A 327 -26.93 -10.05 0.92
C ILE A 327 -27.73 -11.21 1.54
N LYS A 328 -27.65 -12.39 0.92
CA LYS A 328 -28.42 -13.58 1.31
C LYS A 328 -28.22 -13.92 2.80
N TYR A 329 -26.98 -13.95 3.27
CA TYR A 329 -26.66 -14.26 4.67
C TYR A 329 -27.45 -13.41 5.67
N PHE A 330 -27.48 -12.08 5.52
CA PHE A 330 -28.19 -11.20 6.45
C PHE A 330 -29.70 -11.24 6.32
N ARG A 331 -30.25 -11.58 5.13
CA ARG A 331 -31.68 -11.87 5.01
C ARG A 331 -32.09 -13.09 5.82
N GLU A 332 -31.24 -14.11 5.87
CA GLU A 332 -31.52 -15.38 6.54
C GLU A 332 -31.24 -15.33 8.05
N HIS A 333 -30.23 -14.57 8.48
CA HIS A 333 -29.74 -14.58 9.86
C HIS A 333 -30.02 -13.29 10.63
N GLY A 334 -30.44 -12.22 9.94
CA GLY A 334 -30.58 -10.89 10.51
C GLY A 334 -29.23 -10.18 10.71
N VAL A 335 -29.28 -9.00 11.33
CA VAL A 335 -28.10 -8.17 11.64
C VAL A 335 -28.16 -7.84 13.13
N HIS A 336 -27.07 -8.11 13.86
CA HIS A 336 -27.02 -7.86 15.31
C HIS A 336 -26.59 -6.44 15.68
N GLY A 337 -25.73 -5.84 14.86
CA GLY A 337 -25.16 -4.52 15.09
C GLY A 337 -23.99 -4.26 14.15
N PHE A 338 -23.42 -3.08 14.27
CA PHE A 338 -22.31 -2.63 13.43
C PHE A 338 -21.14 -2.17 14.28
N ALA A 339 -19.93 -2.21 13.73
CA ALA A 339 -18.77 -1.65 14.39
C ALA A 339 -17.77 -1.05 13.40
N ARG A 340 -17.03 -0.04 13.85
CA ARG A 340 -15.88 0.50 13.12
C ARG A 340 -14.72 0.76 14.07
N SER A 341 -13.51 0.78 13.54
CA SER A 341 -12.38 1.28 14.31
C SER A 341 -12.52 2.78 14.55
N MET A 342 -11.94 3.27 15.63
CA MET A 342 -11.98 4.66 16.04
C MET A 342 -11.48 5.61 14.92
N PRO A 343 -10.37 5.34 14.21
CA PRO A 343 -9.92 6.22 13.13
C PRO A 343 -10.82 6.22 11.89
N THR A 344 -11.65 5.19 11.69
CA THR A 344 -12.59 5.13 10.56
C THR A 344 -13.57 6.31 10.64
N SER A 345 -13.94 6.88 9.48
CA SER A 345 -14.92 7.97 9.41
C SER A 345 -16.26 7.57 10.04
N ARG A 346 -17.05 8.57 10.42
CA ARG A 346 -18.36 8.38 11.04
C ARG A 346 -19.50 8.13 10.04
N ALA A 347 -19.22 7.87 8.76
CA ALA A 347 -20.23 7.54 7.76
C ALA A 347 -21.16 6.38 8.22
N LEU A 348 -20.58 5.33 8.79
CA LEU A 348 -21.33 4.19 9.33
C LEU A 348 -22.31 4.59 10.45
N ASN A 349 -21.97 5.60 11.26
CA ASN A 349 -22.83 6.03 12.37
C ASN A 349 -24.19 6.55 11.86
N LEU A 350 -24.20 7.25 10.72
CA LEU A 350 -25.42 7.79 10.11
C LEU A 350 -26.38 6.68 9.66
N VAL A 351 -25.83 5.61 9.10
CA VAL A 351 -26.59 4.42 8.70
C VAL A 351 -27.17 3.74 9.94
N CYS A 352 -26.36 3.55 10.98
CA CYS A 352 -26.78 2.90 12.21
C CYS A 352 -27.91 3.67 12.91
N GLU A 353 -27.78 5.00 13.00
CA GLU A 353 -28.82 5.87 13.56
C GLU A 353 -30.15 5.71 12.80
N ARG A 354 -30.11 5.79 11.46
CA ARG A 354 -31.32 5.65 10.64
C ARG A 354 -31.95 4.26 10.72
N ARG A 355 -31.13 3.21 10.86
CA ARG A 355 -31.60 1.84 11.06
C ARG A 355 -31.97 1.53 12.51
N SER A 356 -31.81 2.48 13.44
CA SER A 356 -31.99 2.26 14.88
C SER A 356 -31.17 1.07 15.41
N MET A 357 -29.94 0.94 14.92
CA MET A 357 -29.00 -0.13 15.28
C MET A 357 -27.78 0.45 16.00
N LYS A 358 -27.17 -0.36 16.87
CA LYS A 358 -25.99 0.05 17.62
C LYS A 358 -24.75 0.07 16.72
N CYS A 359 -23.97 1.14 16.82
CA CYS A 359 -22.64 1.25 16.22
C CYS A 359 -21.58 1.26 17.33
N TYR A 360 -20.68 0.28 17.33
CA TYR A 360 -19.55 0.21 18.25
C TYR A 360 -18.34 0.89 17.65
N GLU A 361 -17.72 1.80 18.41
CA GLU A 361 -16.41 2.37 18.11
C GLU A 361 -15.35 1.63 18.92
N VAL A 362 -14.44 0.94 18.24
CA VAL A 362 -13.40 0.11 18.87
C VAL A 362 -12.00 0.61 18.52
N PRO A 363 -10.92 0.24 19.25
CA PRO A 363 -9.57 0.54 18.81
C PRO A 363 -9.22 -0.16 17.49
N THR A 364 -8.18 0.31 16.79
CA THR A 364 -7.69 -0.39 15.59
C THR A 364 -7.13 -1.76 15.93
N GLY A 365 -7.50 -2.76 15.13
CA GLY A 365 -7.11 -4.15 15.33
C GLY A 365 -8.33 -5.08 15.40
N TRP A 366 -8.34 -6.11 14.55
CA TRP A 366 -9.56 -6.90 14.34
C TRP A 366 -10.00 -7.73 15.55
N LYS A 367 -9.10 -7.98 16.50
CA LYS A 367 -9.38 -8.68 17.77
C LYS A 367 -10.57 -8.10 18.56
N PHE A 368 -10.77 -6.78 18.53
CA PHE A 368 -11.88 -6.13 19.24
C PHE A 368 -13.24 -6.43 18.59
N PHE A 369 -13.29 -6.55 17.25
CA PHE A 369 -14.51 -6.97 16.57
C PHE A 369 -14.82 -8.44 16.86
N GLY A 370 -13.81 -9.29 17.00
CA GLY A 370 -13.96 -10.71 17.34
C GLY A 370 -14.81 -10.92 18.60
N ASN A 371 -14.50 -10.19 19.67
CA ASN A 371 -15.30 -10.21 20.91
C ASN A 371 -16.76 -9.82 20.68
N LEU A 372 -17.00 -8.72 19.95
CA LEU A 372 -18.36 -8.26 19.64
C LEU A 372 -19.14 -9.28 18.79
N MET A 373 -18.49 -9.93 17.82
CA MET A 373 -19.10 -10.97 16.99
C MET A 373 -19.44 -12.21 17.82
N ASP A 374 -18.54 -12.65 18.70
CA ASP A 374 -18.77 -13.81 19.59
C ASP A 374 -19.94 -13.57 20.56
N ALA A 375 -20.11 -12.32 21.02
CA ALA A 375 -21.23 -11.90 21.85
C ALA A 375 -22.52 -11.57 21.08
N LYS A 376 -22.55 -11.75 19.74
CA LYS A 376 -23.67 -11.35 18.86
C LYS A 376 -24.08 -9.89 19.05
N LEU A 377 -23.10 -9.00 19.18
CA LEU A 377 -23.27 -7.55 19.26
C LEU A 377 -22.93 -6.84 17.94
N CYS A 378 -22.22 -7.52 17.04
CA CYS A 378 -21.80 -6.98 15.75
C CYS A 378 -21.91 -8.06 14.67
N SER A 379 -22.49 -7.70 13.52
CA SER A 379 -22.56 -8.56 12.33
C SER A 379 -21.78 -8.00 11.15
N VAL A 380 -21.64 -6.67 11.00
CA VAL A 380 -20.80 -6.07 9.95
C VAL A 380 -19.87 -5.03 10.56
N CYS A 381 -18.58 -5.10 10.22
CA CYS A 381 -17.61 -4.13 10.68
C CYS A 381 -16.51 -3.84 9.67
N GLY A 382 -15.78 -2.75 9.91
CA GLY A 382 -14.69 -2.35 9.03
C GLY A 382 -13.75 -1.30 9.60
N GLU A 383 -12.64 -1.15 8.91
CA GLU A 383 -11.52 -0.26 9.22
C GLU A 383 -11.22 0.61 7.99
N GLU A 384 -10.87 1.88 8.19
CA GLU A 384 -10.45 2.77 7.11
C GLU A 384 -9.30 2.21 6.27
N SER A 385 -8.49 1.33 6.87
CA SER A 385 -7.34 0.68 6.26
C SER A 385 -7.74 -0.45 5.29
N PHE A 386 -8.71 -0.20 4.42
CA PHE A 386 -9.19 -1.14 3.38
C PHE A 386 -9.75 -2.46 3.94
N GLY A 387 -10.24 -2.45 5.17
CA GLY A 387 -10.69 -3.64 5.88
C GLY A 387 -12.21 -3.69 6.03
N THR A 388 -12.85 -4.77 5.62
CA THR A 388 -14.29 -4.99 5.81
C THR A 388 -14.56 -6.47 6.04
N GLY A 389 -15.56 -6.79 6.87
CA GLY A 389 -15.92 -8.16 7.17
C GLY A 389 -17.23 -8.28 7.94
N SER A 390 -17.60 -9.53 8.26
CA SER A 390 -18.78 -9.86 9.05
C SER A 390 -18.54 -11.03 10.01
N ASP A 391 -19.53 -11.35 10.83
CA ASP A 391 -19.52 -12.46 11.80
C ASP A 391 -19.49 -13.87 11.19
N HIS A 392 -19.45 -14.01 9.86
CA HIS A 392 -19.21 -15.27 9.17
C HIS A 392 -17.87 -15.92 9.55
N ILE A 393 -16.83 -15.10 9.73
CA ILE A 393 -15.50 -15.51 10.24
C ILE A 393 -15.05 -14.56 11.36
N ARG A 394 -13.79 -14.61 11.75
CA ARG A 394 -13.19 -13.72 12.78
C ARG A 394 -11.97 -12.95 12.28
N GLU A 395 -11.90 -12.73 10.98
CA GLU A 395 -10.92 -11.88 10.30
C GLU A 395 -11.65 -10.90 9.36
N LYS A 396 -10.92 -9.89 8.87
CA LYS A 396 -11.38 -9.14 7.69
C LYS A 396 -11.43 -10.08 6.50
N ASP A 397 -12.20 -9.73 5.47
CA ASP A 397 -12.29 -10.53 4.26
C ASP A 397 -12.50 -9.66 3.01
N GLY A 398 -11.45 -9.55 2.20
CA GLY A 398 -11.47 -8.73 1.00
C GLY A 398 -12.42 -9.28 -0.07
N LEU A 399 -12.43 -10.60 -0.30
CA LEU A 399 -13.28 -11.21 -1.31
C LEU A 399 -14.73 -11.25 -0.87
N TRP A 400 -15.01 -11.46 0.42
CA TRP A 400 -16.35 -11.29 0.97
C TRP A 400 -16.89 -9.86 0.73
N ALA A 401 -16.07 -8.83 0.93
CA ALA A 401 -16.49 -7.45 0.68
C ALA A 401 -16.79 -7.20 -0.81
N LEU A 402 -16.00 -7.77 -1.73
CA LEU A 402 -16.31 -7.75 -3.16
C LEU A 402 -17.64 -8.47 -3.46
N LEU A 403 -17.86 -9.66 -2.90
CA LEU A 403 -19.11 -10.41 -3.10
C LEU A 403 -20.33 -9.68 -2.50
N ALA A 404 -20.15 -8.94 -1.40
CA ALA A 404 -21.18 -8.06 -0.84
C ALA A 404 -21.55 -6.94 -1.83
N TRP A 405 -20.56 -6.26 -2.41
CA TRP A 405 -20.80 -5.24 -3.44
C TRP A 405 -21.47 -5.82 -4.70
N LEU A 406 -21.01 -6.99 -5.16
CA LEU A 406 -21.64 -7.67 -6.30
C LEU A 406 -23.08 -8.10 -6.00
N SER A 407 -23.40 -8.45 -4.75
CA SER A 407 -24.77 -8.75 -4.33
C SER A 407 -25.66 -7.51 -4.37
N ILE A 408 -25.15 -6.36 -3.93
CA ILE A 408 -25.85 -5.06 -4.01
C ILE A 408 -26.13 -4.70 -5.49
N LEU A 409 -25.12 -4.82 -6.34
CA LEU A 409 -25.24 -4.56 -7.78
C LEU A 409 -26.21 -5.54 -8.46
N ALA A 410 -26.15 -6.83 -8.12
CA ALA A 410 -27.06 -7.84 -8.66
C ALA A 410 -28.51 -7.59 -8.21
N SER A 411 -28.72 -7.20 -6.96
CA SER A 411 -30.05 -6.84 -6.45
C SER A 411 -30.62 -5.61 -7.16
N ARG A 412 -29.79 -4.59 -7.45
CA ARG A 412 -30.20 -3.44 -8.27
C ARG A 412 -30.56 -3.84 -9.70
N CYS A 413 -29.77 -4.73 -10.29
CA CYS A 413 -30.05 -5.29 -11.61
C CYS A 413 -31.43 -5.98 -11.66
N GLN A 414 -31.74 -6.81 -10.66
CA GLN A 414 -33.03 -7.51 -10.54
C GLN A 414 -34.22 -6.58 -10.30
N THR A 415 -33.98 -5.41 -9.69
CA THR A 415 -35.02 -4.42 -9.38
C THR A 415 -35.12 -3.30 -10.43
N GLY A 416 -34.34 -3.37 -11.51
CA GLY A 416 -34.35 -2.37 -12.59
C GLY A 416 -33.70 -1.03 -12.22
N LEU A 417 -32.92 -0.99 -11.13
CA LEU A 417 -32.16 0.18 -10.72
C LEU A 417 -30.81 0.26 -11.45
N PRO A 418 -30.21 1.46 -11.58
CA PRO A 418 -28.89 1.61 -12.21
C PRO A 418 -27.82 0.73 -11.55
N VAL A 419 -27.12 -0.08 -12.35
CA VAL A 419 -26.04 -0.98 -11.92
C VAL A 419 -24.70 -0.25 -12.08
N ASP A 420 -24.44 0.69 -11.17
CA ASP A 420 -23.29 1.58 -11.23
C ASP A 420 -22.80 1.95 -9.83
N VAL A 421 -21.49 1.78 -9.60
CA VAL A 421 -20.87 1.97 -8.28
C VAL A 421 -20.94 3.43 -7.84
N GLU A 422 -20.61 4.37 -8.73
CA GLU A 422 -20.65 5.80 -8.46
C GLU A 422 -22.07 6.25 -8.08
N SER A 423 -23.08 5.79 -8.82
CA SER A 423 -24.48 6.08 -8.54
C SER A 423 -24.92 5.61 -7.16
N ILE A 424 -24.54 4.40 -6.73
CA ILE A 424 -24.86 3.88 -5.39
C ILE A 424 -24.25 4.76 -4.31
N VAL A 425 -22.98 5.15 -4.46
CA VAL A 425 -22.28 6.00 -3.48
C VAL A 425 -22.88 7.41 -3.43
N LYS A 426 -23.16 8.02 -4.58
CA LYS A 426 -23.81 9.34 -4.65
C LYS A 426 -25.23 9.33 -4.10
N GLU A 427 -26.00 8.27 -4.35
CA GLU A 427 -27.32 8.05 -3.71
C GLU A 427 -27.18 7.95 -2.19
N HIS A 428 -26.16 7.24 -1.70
CA HIS A 428 -25.86 7.14 -0.28
C HIS A 428 -25.53 8.50 0.35
N TRP A 429 -24.63 9.28 -0.28
CA TRP A 429 -24.31 10.64 0.18
C TRP A 429 -25.53 11.56 0.18
N LYS A 430 -26.37 11.50 -0.85
CA LYS A 430 -27.63 12.27 -0.87
C LYS A 430 -28.58 11.86 0.25
N LYS A 431 -28.59 10.57 0.62
CA LYS A 431 -29.48 10.00 1.64
C LYS A 431 -29.02 10.32 3.07
N TYR A 432 -27.72 10.41 3.32
CA TYR A 432 -27.13 10.51 4.66
C TYR A 432 -26.31 11.78 4.92
N GLY A 433 -25.87 12.47 3.86
CA GLY A 433 -24.73 13.39 3.89
C GLY A 433 -23.42 12.66 3.56
N ARG A 434 -22.37 13.42 3.26
CA ARG A 434 -21.03 12.88 2.97
C ARG A 434 -20.10 13.17 4.14
N TYR A 435 -19.37 12.15 4.58
CA TYR A 435 -18.19 12.36 5.41
C TYR A 435 -16.97 12.44 4.50
N PHE A 436 -16.40 13.64 4.35
CA PHE A 436 -15.10 13.79 3.73
C PHE A 436 -14.04 13.18 4.64
N PHE A 437 -13.13 12.39 4.08
CA PHE A 437 -12.13 11.64 4.84
C PHE A 437 -10.77 11.62 4.15
N THR A 438 -9.70 11.80 4.90
CA THR A 438 -8.33 11.51 4.42
C THR A 438 -7.44 10.98 5.54
N ARG A 439 -6.39 10.24 5.16
CA ARG A 439 -5.32 9.76 6.05
C ARG A 439 -3.97 10.16 5.49
N TYR A 440 -3.14 10.71 6.35
CA TYR A 440 -1.75 11.03 6.09
C TYR A 440 -0.90 10.09 6.93
N ASP A 441 -0.01 9.35 6.27
CA ASP A 441 0.96 8.48 6.90
C ASP A 441 2.36 9.12 6.76
N TYR A 442 3.02 9.37 7.87
CA TYR A 442 4.42 9.74 7.94
C TYR A 442 5.18 8.49 8.38
N GLU A 443 5.80 7.81 7.42
CA GLU A 443 6.48 6.53 7.62
C GLU A 443 7.95 6.76 7.97
N ASN A 444 8.56 5.76 8.63
CA ASN A 444 9.97 5.78 9.05
C ASN A 444 10.37 6.99 9.93
N CYS A 445 9.44 7.56 10.69
CA CYS A 445 9.77 8.59 11.67
C CYS A 445 10.75 8.05 12.72
N GLU A 446 11.73 8.88 13.11
CA GLU A 446 12.52 8.59 14.30
C GLU A 446 11.59 8.52 15.52
N SER A 447 11.86 7.59 16.44
CA SER A 447 11.00 7.41 17.62
C SER A 447 10.93 8.68 18.48
N SER A 448 12.04 9.41 18.58
CA SER A 448 12.14 10.71 19.28
C SER A 448 11.19 11.77 18.71
N GLN A 449 11.13 11.91 17.38
CA GLN A 449 10.24 12.86 16.70
C GLN A 449 8.77 12.46 16.88
N GLY A 450 8.46 11.17 16.74
CA GLY A 450 7.13 10.62 17.01
C GLY A 450 6.70 10.90 18.46
N ASP A 451 7.59 10.69 19.42
CA ASP A 451 7.34 10.98 20.83
C ASP A 451 7.13 12.47 21.09
N GLU A 452 7.88 13.35 20.43
CA GLU A 452 7.71 14.81 20.55
C GLU A 452 6.32 15.26 20.09
N ILE A 453 5.87 14.78 18.93
CA ILE A 453 4.53 15.06 18.39
C ILE A 453 3.44 14.56 19.35
N MET A 454 3.58 13.32 19.83
CA MET A 454 2.61 12.72 20.75
C MET A 454 2.58 13.44 22.10
N ASN A 455 3.74 13.90 22.60
CA ASN A 455 3.82 14.70 23.82
C ASN A 455 3.18 16.08 23.66
N ARG A 456 3.33 16.72 22.50
CA ARG A 456 2.64 17.98 22.18
C ARG A 456 1.13 17.80 22.21
N LEU A 457 0.61 16.76 21.56
CA LEU A 457 -0.82 16.44 21.56
C LEU A 457 -1.34 16.12 22.96
N LYS A 458 -0.55 15.36 23.75
CA LYS A 458 -0.87 15.09 25.16
C LYS A 458 -0.97 16.38 25.97
N LYS A 459 -0.08 17.34 25.74
CA LYS A 459 -0.09 18.64 26.43
C LYS A 459 -1.35 19.45 26.09
N ILE A 460 -1.79 19.45 24.83
CA ILE A 460 -3.07 20.07 24.43
C ILE A 460 -4.24 19.52 25.27
N ILE A 461 -4.28 18.20 25.45
CA ILE A 461 -5.35 17.54 26.22
C ILE A 461 -5.29 17.90 27.72
N VAL A 462 -4.09 17.95 28.31
CA VAL A 462 -3.91 18.14 29.76
C VAL A 462 -4.05 19.60 30.20
N ASP A 463 -3.54 20.55 29.42
CA ASP A 463 -3.40 21.95 29.89
C ASP A 463 -4.74 22.68 29.94
N ASN A 464 -5.57 22.59 28.88
CA ASN A 464 -6.89 23.24 28.81
C ASN A 464 -7.89 22.52 27.87
N GLY A 465 -7.49 21.41 27.23
CA GLY A 465 -8.25 20.82 26.13
C GLY A 465 -8.43 21.78 24.95
N ILE A 466 -9.45 21.53 24.13
CA ILE A 466 -9.81 22.40 22.99
C ILE A 466 -11.20 23.03 23.11
N ALA A 467 -11.98 22.64 24.12
CA ALA A 467 -13.38 23.04 24.27
C ALA A 467 -13.55 24.57 24.31
N GLY A 468 -14.33 25.11 23.39
CA GLY A 468 -14.61 26.55 23.27
C GLY A 468 -13.46 27.38 22.66
N GLN A 469 -12.30 26.79 22.38
CA GLN A 469 -11.21 27.48 21.71
C GLN A 469 -11.54 27.69 20.23
N VAL A 470 -11.14 28.85 19.71
CA VAL A 470 -11.37 29.24 18.32
C VAL A 470 -10.04 29.18 17.58
N TYR A 471 -10.00 28.37 16.51
CA TYR A 471 -8.87 28.24 15.62
C TYR A 471 -9.25 28.80 14.26
N ASN A 472 -8.40 29.67 13.70
CA ASN A 472 -8.58 30.22 12.37
C ASN A 472 -7.46 29.68 11.46
N THR A 473 -7.83 29.31 10.25
CA THR A 473 -6.90 28.93 9.17
C THR A 473 -6.52 30.13 8.31
N THR A 474 -5.49 29.96 7.48
CA THR A 474 -5.06 30.98 6.51
C THR A 474 -6.16 31.38 5.52
N SER A 475 -7.04 30.43 5.17
CA SER A 475 -8.21 30.68 4.32
C SER A 475 -9.37 31.41 5.02
N GLY A 476 -9.23 31.72 6.32
CA GLY A 476 -10.28 32.35 7.12
C GLY A 476 -11.36 31.40 7.63
N GLN A 477 -11.22 30.09 7.44
CA GLN A 477 -12.12 29.10 8.04
C GLN A 477 -11.91 29.08 9.57
N GLN A 478 -13.02 29.12 10.30
CA GLN A 478 -13.03 29.06 11.74
C GLN A 478 -13.45 27.68 12.23
N PHE A 479 -12.72 27.14 13.20
CA PHE A 479 -13.02 25.90 13.90
C PHE A 479 -13.17 26.19 15.39
N ILE A 480 -14.26 25.71 15.98
CA ILE A 480 -14.53 25.86 17.41
C ILE A 480 -14.39 24.50 18.06
N GLY A 481 -13.41 24.33 18.93
CA GLY A 481 -13.17 23.05 19.59
C GLY A 481 -14.34 22.67 20.51
N ASP A 482 -14.63 21.37 20.55
CA ASP A 482 -15.71 20.78 21.34
C ASP A 482 -15.13 19.89 22.44
N PHE A 483 -14.41 18.85 22.05
CA PHE A 483 -13.87 17.85 22.97
C PHE A 483 -12.57 17.25 22.46
N CYS A 484 -11.68 16.87 23.37
CA CYS A 484 -10.50 16.07 23.03
C CYS A 484 -10.18 15.04 24.10
N ASP A 485 -9.65 13.89 23.68
CA ASP A 485 -9.21 12.83 24.58
C ASP A 485 -8.05 12.01 23.99
N ASN A 486 -7.54 11.10 24.82
CA ASN A 486 -6.77 9.96 24.36
C ASN A 486 -7.68 8.72 24.45
N PHE A 487 -8.10 8.21 23.29
CA PHE A 487 -9.14 7.21 23.18
C PHE A 487 -8.82 5.99 24.05
N SER A 488 -9.82 5.59 24.83
CA SER A 488 -9.79 4.39 25.66
C SER A 488 -11.08 3.60 25.41
N TYR A 489 -10.97 2.29 25.47
CA TYR A 489 -12.05 1.36 25.18
C TYR A 489 -12.20 0.37 26.32
N SER A 490 -13.44 0.27 26.81
CA SER A 490 -13.87 -0.79 27.72
C SER A 490 -14.61 -1.83 26.90
N ASP A 491 -14.04 -3.02 26.78
CA ASP A 491 -14.68 -4.09 26.03
C ASP A 491 -15.97 -4.55 26.75
N PRO A 492 -17.14 -4.52 26.07
CA PRO A 492 -18.41 -4.82 26.70
C PRO A 492 -18.62 -6.32 26.95
N VAL A 493 -17.73 -7.19 26.47
CA VAL A 493 -17.82 -8.64 26.56
C VAL A 493 -16.95 -9.17 27.69
N ASP A 494 -15.66 -8.82 27.68
CA ASP A 494 -14.70 -9.33 28.67
C ASP A 494 -14.32 -8.31 29.77
N GLY A 495 -14.77 -7.05 29.64
CA GLY A 495 -14.52 -5.99 30.60
C GLY A 495 -13.09 -5.43 30.57
N SER A 496 -12.23 -5.90 29.65
CA SER A 496 -10.87 -5.42 29.50
C SER A 496 -10.83 -3.93 29.15
N GLN A 497 -9.74 -3.28 29.57
CA GLN A 497 -9.54 -1.84 29.39
C GLN A 497 -8.31 -1.63 28.53
N THR A 498 -8.51 -1.05 27.35
CA THR A 498 -7.43 -0.67 26.45
C THR A 498 -7.36 0.86 26.39
N THR A 499 -6.25 1.43 26.85
CA THR A 499 -6.03 2.89 26.88
C THR A 499 -5.00 3.31 25.85
N ASN A 500 -4.84 4.62 25.65
CA ASN A 500 -3.81 5.20 24.78
C ASN A 500 -3.91 4.78 23.30
N GLN A 501 -5.13 4.68 22.77
CA GLN A 501 -5.37 4.14 21.43
C GLN A 501 -5.34 5.18 20.31
N GLY A 502 -5.19 6.46 20.65
CA GLY A 502 -5.04 7.56 19.72
C GLY A 502 -5.66 8.84 20.26
N PHE A 503 -5.03 9.98 19.97
CA PHE A 503 -5.56 11.28 20.36
C PHE A 503 -6.68 11.70 19.41
N ARG A 504 -7.80 12.17 19.94
CA ARG A 504 -8.93 12.70 19.16
C ARG A 504 -9.18 14.14 19.53
N LEU A 505 -9.32 14.99 18.52
CA LEU A 505 -9.73 16.38 18.66
C LEU A 505 -11.00 16.56 17.84
N ILE A 506 -12.10 16.95 18.49
CA ILE A 506 -13.44 17.07 17.91
C ILE A 506 -13.89 18.53 17.98
N PHE A 507 -14.48 19.03 16.91
CA PHE A 507 -14.95 20.41 16.76
C PHE A 507 -16.47 20.46 16.59
N LYS A 508 -17.08 21.61 16.90
CA LYS A 508 -18.54 21.79 16.95
C LYS A 508 -19.23 21.70 15.59
N ASP A 509 -18.50 21.95 14.51
CA ASP A 509 -18.97 21.78 13.13
C ASP A 509 -19.05 20.29 12.71
N GLY A 510 -18.60 19.39 13.59
CA GLY A 510 -18.52 17.97 13.30
C GLY A 510 -17.17 17.55 12.73
N THR A 511 -16.18 18.44 12.60
CA THR A 511 -14.80 18.06 12.23
C THR A 511 -14.16 17.21 13.33
N ARG A 512 -13.38 16.20 12.94
CA ARG A 512 -12.58 15.38 13.84
C ARG A 512 -11.19 15.11 13.26
N PHE A 513 -10.18 15.29 14.11
CA PHE A 513 -8.80 14.89 13.86
C PHE A 513 -8.45 13.73 14.79
N VAL A 514 -7.78 12.72 14.24
CA VAL A 514 -7.23 11.60 15.02
C VAL A 514 -5.74 11.48 14.74
N TYR A 515 -4.94 11.26 15.78
CA TYR A 515 -3.50 11.06 15.68
C TYR A 515 -3.12 9.74 16.33
N ARG A 516 -2.36 8.91 15.61
CA ARG A 516 -1.88 7.62 16.11
C ARG A 516 -0.42 7.43 15.74
N LEU A 517 0.37 6.96 16.69
CA LEU A 517 1.72 6.49 16.44
C LEU A 517 1.70 4.96 16.40
N SER A 518 2.00 4.37 15.25
CA SER A 518 2.07 2.92 15.09
C SER A 518 3.50 2.43 15.01
N GLY A 519 3.82 1.36 15.72
CA GLY A 519 5.12 0.65 15.65
C GLY A 519 5.10 -0.55 14.69
N THR A 520 4.25 -0.54 13.67
CA THR A 520 4.05 -1.69 12.77
C THR A 520 5.07 -1.79 11.63
N GLY A 521 5.97 -0.81 11.49
CA GLY A 521 7.06 -0.85 10.52
C GLY A 521 8.21 -1.76 10.97
N SER A 522 8.90 -2.36 10.02
CA SER A 522 10.17 -3.07 10.26
C SER A 522 11.34 -2.10 10.55
N SER A 523 11.17 -0.81 10.27
CA SER A 523 12.24 0.21 10.18
C SER A 523 12.01 1.53 10.95
N GLY A 524 10.96 1.68 11.76
CA GLY A 524 10.72 2.94 12.51
C GLY A 524 9.29 3.09 13.04
N ALA A 525 8.96 4.27 13.56
CA ALA A 525 7.59 4.61 13.92
C ALA A 525 6.84 5.21 12.72
N THR A 526 5.52 5.04 12.66
CA THR A 526 4.67 5.69 11.65
C THR A 526 3.64 6.54 12.35
N LEU A 527 3.65 7.85 12.11
CA LEU A 527 2.59 8.75 12.55
C LEU A 527 1.47 8.72 11.50
N ARG A 528 0.25 8.42 11.96
CA ARG A 528 -0.96 8.44 11.15
C ARG A 528 -1.88 9.55 11.63
N MET A 529 -2.23 10.44 10.71
CA MET A 529 -3.17 11.53 10.92
C MET A 529 -4.43 11.25 10.11
N TYR A 530 -5.59 11.30 10.76
CA TYR A 530 -6.88 11.09 10.14
C TYR A 530 -7.73 12.33 10.29
N ILE A 531 -8.42 12.71 9.23
CA ILE A 531 -9.27 13.89 9.21
C ILE A 531 -10.62 13.47 8.64
N ASP A 532 -11.70 13.68 9.39
CA ASP A 532 -13.06 13.54 8.90
C ASP A 532 -13.96 14.71 9.28
N THR A 533 -14.83 15.12 8.35
CA THR A 533 -15.83 16.16 8.59
C THR A 533 -17.11 15.85 7.82
N TYR A 534 -18.25 16.30 8.36
CA TYR A 534 -19.57 16.03 7.81
C TYR A 534 -20.06 17.17 6.93
N GLU A 535 -20.55 16.84 5.75
CA GLU A 535 -21.21 17.78 4.84
C GLU A 535 -22.64 17.35 4.55
N ALA A 536 -23.60 18.19 4.93
CA ALA A 536 -25.02 17.93 4.74
C ALA A 536 -25.51 18.40 3.36
N ASP A 537 -24.92 19.45 2.78
CA ASP A 537 -25.38 20.04 1.52
C ASP A 537 -25.00 19.17 0.31
N PRO A 538 -25.99 18.58 -0.41
CA PRO A 538 -25.73 17.76 -1.58
C PRO A 538 -24.97 18.47 -2.70
N LYS A 539 -25.04 19.81 -2.77
CA LYS A 539 -24.29 20.59 -3.77
C LYS A 539 -22.78 20.55 -3.55
N ARG A 540 -22.35 20.25 -2.33
CA ARG A 540 -20.93 20.18 -1.95
C ARG A 540 -20.40 18.75 -1.97
N HIS A 541 -21.26 17.75 -2.09
CA HIS A 541 -20.88 16.33 -2.07
C HIS A 541 -20.02 15.91 -3.26
N GLU A 542 -19.95 16.67 -4.34
CA GLU A 542 -19.13 16.31 -5.51
C GLU A 542 -17.72 16.92 -5.47
N LEU A 543 -17.40 17.75 -4.47
CA LEU A 543 -16.04 18.26 -4.28
C LEU A 543 -15.07 17.11 -4.02
N SER A 544 -13.80 17.28 -4.41
CA SER A 544 -12.77 16.30 -4.04
C SER A 544 -12.45 16.41 -2.55
N SER A 545 -12.07 15.28 -1.93
CA SER A 545 -11.70 15.29 -0.50
C SER A 545 -10.49 16.20 -0.21
N GLN A 546 -9.53 16.31 -1.12
CA GLN A 546 -8.37 17.19 -0.93
C GLN A 546 -8.73 18.68 -1.01
N GLU A 547 -9.62 19.05 -1.94
CA GLU A 547 -10.11 20.42 -2.04
C GLU A 547 -10.92 20.83 -0.81
N TYR A 548 -11.88 19.97 -0.40
CA TYR A 548 -12.74 20.25 0.75
C TYR A 548 -11.94 20.30 2.06
N LEU A 549 -11.01 19.37 2.25
CA LEU A 549 -10.27 19.21 3.50
C LEU A 549 -9.05 20.13 3.61
N LYS A 550 -8.71 20.95 2.60
CA LYS A 550 -7.54 21.84 2.65
C LYS A 550 -7.40 22.65 3.96
N PRO A 551 -8.40 23.42 4.43
CA PRO A 551 -8.30 24.13 5.71
C PRO A 551 -8.26 23.18 6.93
N HIS A 552 -8.88 22.02 6.83
CA HIS A 552 -8.90 21.02 7.89
C HIS A 552 -7.50 20.41 8.09
N ILE A 553 -6.81 20.10 6.99
CA ILE A 553 -5.44 19.59 6.95
C ILE A 553 -4.47 20.63 7.53
N GLU A 554 -4.60 21.90 7.14
CA GLU A 554 -3.79 23.00 7.69
C GLU A 554 -3.86 23.04 9.22
N LEU A 555 -5.09 23.02 9.77
CA LEU A 555 -5.28 23.05 11.22
C LEU A 555 -4.73 21.78 11.88
N ALA A 556 -4.97 20.61 11.28
CA ALA A 556 -4.49 19.34 11.82
C ALA A 556 -2.96 19.29 11.92
N LEU A 557 -2.24 19.81 10.92
CA LEU A 557 -0.77 19.90 10.92
C LEU A 557 -0.28 20.88 11.99
N LYS A 558 -0.89 22.07 12.05
CA LYS A 558 -0.57 23.09 13.06
C LYS A 558 -0.69 22.59 14.50
N LEU A 559 -1.72 21.79 14.78
CA LEU A 559 -1.97 21.25 16.12
C LEU A 559 -0.89 20.24 16.56
N CYS A 560 -0.45 19.36 15.66
CA CYS A 560 0.65 18.43 15.95
C CYS A 560 2.04 19.06 15.79
N GLY A 561 2.12 20.33 15.38
CA GLY A 561 3.37 21.07 15.24
C GLY A 561 4.10 20.80 13.94
N LEU A 562 3.45 20.14 12.96
CA LEU A 562 4.01 19.96 11.63
C LEU A 562 3.73 21.18 10.75
N PRO A 563 4.65 21.53 9.85
CA PRO A 563 4.46 22.66 8.95
C PRO A 563 3.26 22.42 8.02
N ALA A 564 2.44 23.45 7.84
CA ALA A 564 1.32 23.39 6.90
C ALA A 564 1.78 23.47 5.43
N ASN A 565 2.93 24.13 5.18
CA ASN A 565 3.56 24.32 3.87
C ASN A 565 5.03 23.87 3.94
N SER A 566 5.52 23.14 2.94
CA SER A 566 6.94 22.72 2.81
C SER A 566 7.93 23.87 2.52
N GLU A 567 7.44 25.10 2.37
CA GLU A 567 8.24 26.27 1.93
C GLU A 567 8.39 27.39 2.97
N SER A 568 7.76 27.33 4.14
CA SER A 568 7.84 28.41 5.13
C SER A 568 9.08 28.30 6.04
N HIS A 569 9.79 29.41 6.24
CA HIS A 569 10.85 29.53 7.23
C HIS A 569 10.37 29.14 8.64
N LYS A 570 11.18 28.30 9.30
CA LYS A 570 10.97 27.74 10.64
C LYS A 570 10.46 28.77 11.65
N THR A 571 9.27 28.55 12.19
CA THR A 571 8.74 29.32 13.32
C THR A 571 9.17 28.64 14.64
N PRO A 572 9.48 29.38 15.73
CA PRO A 572 9.85 28.74 16.99
C PRO A 572 8.75 27.80 17.52
N GLY A 573 9.04 26.50 17.60
CA GLY A 573 8.12 25.48 18.12
C GLY A 573 7.46 24.54 17.09
N GLU A 574 7.88 24.57 15.83
CA GLU A 574 7.53 23.57 14.80
C GLU A 574 8.48 22.36 14.81
N ILE A 575 7.93 21.16 14.60
CA ILE A 575 8.62 19.88 14.51
C ILE A 575 8.82 19.58 13.02
N ASP A 576 10.07 19.46 12.60
CA ASP A 576 10.42 19.12 11.23
C ASP A 576 10.51 17.60 11.08
N LEU A 577 9.69 17.03 10.21
CA LEU A 577 9.74 15.62 9.84
C LEU A 577 10.49 15.41 8.51
N GLU A 578 10.99 16.47 7.85
CA GLU A 578 11.77 16.41 6.61
C GLU A 578 13.26 16.76 6.83
N PRO A 579 14.18 16.30 5.95
CA PRO A 579 15.58 16.70 6.01
C PRO A 579 15.71 18.18 5.65
N GLY A 580 16.61 18.88 6.34
CA GLY A 580 16.71 20.33 6.30
C GLY A 580 16.69 20.98 4.91
N ASN A 581 15.72 21.87 4.75
CA ASN A 581 15.71 23.11 3.96
C ASN A 581 15.74 23.06 2.41
N ARG A 582 14.58 23.50 1.87
CA ARG A 582 14.31 24.47 0.77
C ARG A 582 13.88 23.96 -0.63
N GLY A 583 12.55 23.87 -0.79
CA GLY A 583 11.74 24.34 -1.95
C GLY A 583 11.71 23.46 -3.21
N VAL A 584 10.60 23.25 -3.94
CA VAL A 584 9.32 23.98 -4.07
C VAL A 584 8.23 23.03 -4.63
N HIS A 585 6.99 23.12 -4.13
CA HIS A 585 5.77 22.77 -4.88
C HIS A 585 4.69 23.84 -4.61
N PHE A 586 4.46 24.65 -5.65
CA PHE A 586 3.32 25.52 -5.94
C PHE A 586 2.86 26.51 -4.85
N ASN A 587 3.25 27.79 -5.02
CA ASN A 587 2.30 28.90 -4.88
C ASN A 587 2.71 30.19 -5.63
N SER A 588 1.68 30.99 -5.92
CA SER A 588 1.63 32.27 -6.63
C SER A 588 2.08 33.48 -5.80
N GLU A 589 2.84 34.37 -6.46
CA GLU A 589 3.05 35.83 -6.26
C GLU A 589 3.83 36.40 -5.04
N MET A 590 5.04 36.88 -5.37
CA MET A 590 5.62 38.25 -5.25
C MET A 590 5.77 39.00 -3.89
N VAL A 591 7.02 39.35 -3.52
CA VAL A 591 7.64 40.71 -3.47
C VAL A 591 8.77 40.84 -2.39
N ASN A 592 9.94 41.32 -2.88
CA ASN A 592 11.05 42.10 -2.28
C ASN A 592 12.12 41.57 -1.30
N GLU A 593 13.36 41.79 -1.78
CA GLU A 593 14.53 42.49 -1.20
C GLU A 593 15.49 41.78 -0.21
N ASP A 594 16.72 41.65 -0.73
CA ASP A 594 18.00 42.11 -0.17
C ASP A 594 18.95 41.18 0.62
N CYS A 595 20.19 41.22 0.09
CA CYS A 595 21.49 41.23 0.77
C CYS A 595 22.01 39.92 1.40
N THR A 596 23.03 39.29 0.78
CA THR A 596 24.48 39.40 1.10
C THR A 596 24.80 39.09 2.56
N SER A 597 25.77 38.27 2.96
CA SER A 597 26.82 37.48 2.35
C SER A 597 27.58 36.86 3.55
N HIS A 598 28.47 35.92 3.26
CA HIS A 598 29.69 35.61 4.02
C HIS A 598 29.69 34.55 5.13
N ASN A 599 30.44 33.49 4.78
CA ASN A 599 31.66 33.01 5.44
C ASN A 599 31.52 32.00 6.58
N LEU A 600 31.65 30.73 6.18
CA LEU A 600 32.84 29.88 6.33
C LEU A 600 33.63 29.86 7.66
N SER A 601 34.02 28.61 7.97
CA SER A 601 35.14 28.15 8.81
C SER A 601 34.78 27.95 10.29
N THR A 602 35.22 26.91 11.02
CA THR A 602 36.27 25.88 10.82
C THR A 602 36.15 24.81 11.94
N VAL A 603 36.25 23.50 11.61
CA VAL A 603 37.08 22.42 12.25
C VAL A 603 36.84 22.06 13.75
N PRO A 604 37.21 20.87 14.34
CA PRO A 604 37.59 19.52 13.87
C PRO A 604 36.76 18.36 14.48
N THR A 605 37.10 17.16 14.00
CA THR A 605 36.65 15.80 14.27
C THR A 605 36.92 15.21 15.67
N HIS A 606 35.95 14.41 16.16
CA HIS A 606 36.17 13.22 17.00
C HIS A 606 35.16 12.12 16.58
N PRO A 607 35.55 10.83 16.52
CA PRO A 607 34.71 9.77 15.99
C PRO A 607 33.74 9.28 17.08
N GLN A 608 32.44 9.46 16.85
CA GLN A 608 31.40 8.69 17.53
C GLN A 608 30.72 7.78 16.52
N SER A 609 30.59 6.51 16.91
CA SER A 609 29.78 5.50 16.24
C SER A 609 28.36 6.02 16.01
N SER A 610 27.89 6.03 14.77
CA SER A 610 26.46 6.23 14.48
C SER A 610 26.00 5.40 13.29
N SER A 611 25.23 4.37 13.59
CA SER A 611 24.24 3.79 12.69
C SER A 611 23.23 4.88 12.30
N HIS A 612 23.11 5.23 11.02
CA HIS A 612 22.09 6.17 10.56
C HIS A 612 20.72 5.47 10.40
N PRO A 613 19.62 6.08 10.89
CA PRO A 613 18.26 5.58 10.69
C PRO A 613 17.73 5.93 9.28
N PRO A 614 16.75 5.18 8.75
CA PRO A 614 16.12 5.43 7.44
C PRO A 614 15.31 6.74 7.40
N HIS A 615 15.24 7.38 6.23
CA HIS A 615 14.58 8.67 6.02
C HIS A 615 13.04 8.60 6.11
N VAL A 616 12.46 9.68 6.63
CA VAL A 616 11.00 9.86 6.83
C VAL A 616 10.33 10.13 5.49
N SER A 617 9.24 9.41 5.17
CA SER A 617 8.45 9.62 3.94
C SER A 617 7.00 10.00 4.27
N ARG A 618 6.44 11.00 3.56
CA ARG A 618 5.03 11.41 3.70
C ARG A 618 4.19 10.77 2.59
N LYS A 619 3.11 10.07 2.97
CA LYS A 619 2.15 9.45 2.07
C LYS A 619 0.73 9.93 2.36
N VAL A 620 0.02 10.38 1.32
CA VAL A 620 -1.43 10.62 1.37
C VAL A 620 -2.14 9.34 0.95
N SER A 621 -2.71 8.63 1.91
CA SER A 621 -3.24 7.28 1.69
C SER A 621 -4.68 7.26 1.16
N PHE A 622 -5.42 8.37 1.28
CA PHE A 622 -6.75 8.52 0.67
C PHE A 622 -6.89 9.89 0.02
N SER A 623 -7.09 9.87 -1.29
CA SER A 623 -7.42 11.03 -2.10
C SER A 623 -8.49 10.63 -3.09
N ASP A 624 -9.68 11.23 -2.96
CA ASP A 624 -10.75 11.10 -3.96
C ASP A 624 -10.55 12.11 -5.10
N LEU A 625 -9.31 12.58 -5.33
CA LEU A 625 -9.01 13.39 -6.50
C LEU A 625 -9.41 12.56 -7.73
N PRO A 626 -10.26 13.08 -8.63
CA PRO A 626 -10.38 12.47 -9.94
C PRO A 626 -8.97 12.44 -10.52
N ILE A 627 -8.55 11.28 -11.00
CA ILE A 627 -7.30 11.16 -11.74
C ILE A 627 -7.57 11.81 -13.09
N ILE A 628 -7.39 13.13 -13.13
CA ILE A 628 -7.52 13.97 -14.31
C ILE A 628 -6.14 14.00 -14.95
N SER A 629 -6.04 13.51 -16.19
CA SER A 629 -4.95 13.88 -17.10
C SER A 629 -4.93 15.41 -17.22
N GLY A 630 -3.96 16.06 -16.59
CA GLY A 630 -4.00 17.49 -16.27
C GLY A 630 -4.06 18.41 -17.49
N THR A 631 -4.82 19.50 -17.37
CA THR A 631 -4.70 20.71 -18.17
C THR A 631 -3.94 21.78 -17.38
N THR A 632 -3.00 22.48 -18.00
CA THR A 632 -2.17 23.51 -17.34
C THR A 632 -2.55 24.91 -17.84
N GLU A 633 -2.92 25.81 -16.92
CA GLU A 633 -3.18 27.22 -17.23
C GLU A 633 -1.86 28.00 -17.46
N GLU A 634 -1.87 28.84 -18.50
CA GLU A 634 -0.78 29.71 -18.95
C GLU A 634 -0.32 30.71 -17.87
N ARG A 635 0.99 30.74 -17.58
CA ARG A 635 1.66 31.90 -16.97
C ARG A 635 2.69 32.46 -17.95
N HIS A 636 2.46 33.67 -18.44
CA HIS A 636 3.43 34.41 -19.22
C HIS A 636 4.62 34.84 -18.36
N LEU A 637 5.83 34.45 -18.76
CA LEU A 637 7.09 35.00 -18.26
C LEU A 637 7.83 35.70 -19.40
N ASP A 638 7.85 37.03 -19.35
CA ASP A 638 8.74 37.87 -20.16
C ASP A 638 10.18 37.74 -19.65
N GLY A 639 11.12 37.44 -20.55
CA GLY A 639 12.56 37.44 -20.24
C GLY A 639 13.36 36.60 -21.22
N GLY A 640 13.60 37.13 -22.42
CA GLY A 640 14.26 36.40 -23.50
C GLY A 640 15.73 36.08 -23.27
N ILE A 641 16.17 34.90 -23.75
CA ILE A 641 17.57 34.58 -24.04
C ILE A 641 17.64 33.85 -25.38
N HIS A 642 18.61 34.28 -26.20
CA HIS A 642 18.84 33.90 -27.61
C HIS A 642 19.37 32.45 -27.78
N PRO A 643 19.03 31.76 -28.91
CA PRO A 643 19.53 30.43 -29.22
C PRO A 643 20.78 30.47 -30.13
N SER A 644 21.78 29.61 -29.88
CA SER A 644 22.87 29.39 -30.83
C SER A 644 23.14 27.91 -31.10
N ARG A 645 22.61 27.49 -32.26
CA ARG A 645 23.15 26.60 -33.32
C ARG A 645 23.61 25.17 -32.99
N ILE A 646 22.83 24.23 -33.55
CA ILE A 646 23.21 22.89 -34.00
C ILE A 646 23.62 22.96 -35.48
N THR A 647 24.67 22.24 -35.89
CA THR A 647 24.87 21.81 -37.29
C THR A 647 25.35 20.36 -37.31
N ALA A 648 24.74 19.58 -38.19
CA ALA A 648 24.98 18.16 -38.44
C ALA A 648 26.09 17.93 -39.48
N GLU A 649 26.46 16.65 -39.64
CA GLU A 649 27.33 15.99 -40.64
C GLU A 649 28.74 15.62 -40.14
N ASP A 650 28.95 14.35 -39.78
CA ASP A 650 29.68 13.40 -40.63
C ASP A 650 29.53 11.94 -40.15
N GLU A 651 29.32 11.03 -41.10
CA GLU A 651 29.25 9.58 -40.91
C GLU A 651 30.66 8.95 -40.89
N GLY A 652 30.89 8.00 -39.97
CA GLY A 652 31.90 6.96 -40.16
C GLY A 652 32.72 6.59 -38.93
N ILE A 653 32.69 5.27 -38.63
CA ILE A 653 33.73 4.49 -37.93
C ILE A 653 33.74 4.64 -36.40
N TYR A 654 33.31 3.56 -35.73
CA TYR A 654 33.63 3.29 -34.33
C TYR A 654 35.15 3.24 -34.16
N ASP A 655 35.71 4.28 -33.53
CA ASP A 655 37.04 4.24 -32.92
C ASP A 655 36.90 4.50 -31.42
N GLU A 656 37.53 3.65 -30.62
CA GLU A 656 37.36 3.49 -29.17
C GLU A 656 37.96 4.61 -28.30
N ASP A 657 38.25 5.80 -28.83
CA ASP A 657 38.93 6.86 -28.06
C ASP A 657 38.57 8.32 -28.47
N ASP A 658 37.32 8.63 -28.83
CA ASP A 658 36.91 10.04 -29.02
C ASP A 658 35.53 10.45 -28.44
N ASP A 659 35.53 11.67 -27.91
CA ASP A 659 34.75 12.35 -26.86
C ASP A 659 33.21 12.48 -27.01
N SER A 660 32.50 11.55 -27.65
CA SER A 660 31.06 11.67 -27.98
C SER A 660 30.07 11.58 -26.79
N GLY A 661 30.51 11.30 -25.56
CA GLY A 661 29.64 11.10 -24.38
C GLY A 661 29.07 12.36 -23.70
N HIS A 662 29.14 13.56 -24.31
CA HIS A 662 29.14 14.83 -23.57
C HIS A 662 28.00 15.84 -23.89
N HIS A 663 26.95 15.45 -24.62
CA HIS A 663 25.77 16.31 -24.88
C HIS A 663 24.47 15.48 -24.99
N ILE A 664 23.31 16.10 -24.72
CA ILE A 664 22.02 15.45 -24.99
C ILE A 664 21.86 15.35 -26.51
N GLU A 665 21.72 14.13 -27.00
CA GLU A 665 21.50 13.85 -28.42
C GLU A 665 20.05 13.42 -28.62
N VAL A 666 19.33 14.15 -29.49
CA VAL A 666 17.95 13.83 -29.87
C VAL A 666 17.94 13.41 -31.33
N ARG A 667 17.54 12.17 -31.60
CA ARG A 667 17.51 11.59 -32.95
C ARG A 667 16.17 10.93 -33.22
N LEU A 668 15.60 11.17 -34.40
CA LEU A 668 14.45 10.39 -34.88
C LEU A 668 14.91 8.99 -35.27
N LEU A 669 14.30 7.95 -34.70
CA LEU A 669 14.57 6.56 -35.04
C LEU A 669 13.93 6.20 -36.38
N ASP A 670 14.67 5.43 -37.18
CA ASP A 670 14.17 4.90 -38.45
C ASP A 670 13.31 3.65 -38.17
N PRO A 671 12.02 3.65 -38.59
CA PRO A 671 11.10 2.52 -38.39
C PRO A 671 11.57 1.17 -38.95
N THR A 672 12.61 1.18 -39.80
CA THR A 672 13.14 -0.01 -40.48
C THR A 672 14.39 -0.61 -39.80
N THR A 673 14.85 -0.03 -38.69
CA THR A 673 16.03 -0.48 -37.94
C THR A 673 15.67 -1.43 -36.79
N ASP A 674 16.59 -2.33 -36.44
CA ASP A 674 16.44 -3.31 -35.34
C ASP A 674 16.33 -2.66 -33.94
N ASP A 675 16.61 -1.36 -33.83
CA ASP A 675 16.60 -0.59 -32.57
C ASP A 675 15.21 0.03 -32.23
N MET A 676 14.20 -0.18 -33.08
CA MET A 676 12.85 0.35 -32.85
C MET A 676 12.15 -0.37 -31.67
N PRO A 677 11.66 0.37 -30.66
CA PRO A 677 10.91 -0.25 -29.58
C PRO A 677 9.54 -0.75 -30.09
N MET A 678 9.07 -1.87 -29.53
CA MET A 678 7.69 -2.31 -29.76
C MET A 678 6.74 -1.26 -29.18
N LEU A 679 5.98 -0.60 -30.04
CA LEU A 679 4.99 0.38 -29.63
C LEU A 679 3.66 -0.30 -29.31
N PRO A 680 2.86 0.23 -28.37
CA PRO A 680 1.50 -0.21 -28.16
C PRO A 680 0.68 -0.19 -29.45
N SER A 681 -0.24 -1.16 -29.60
CA SER A 681 -1.03 -1.35 -30.83
C SER A 681 -1.84 -0.12 -31.29
N ASN A 682 -2.11 0.83 -30.39
CA ASN A 682 -2.77 2.11 -30.69
C ASN A 682 -1.83 3.20 -31.24
N PHE A 683 -0.52 2.95 -31.34
CA PHE A 683 0.50 3.88 -31.85
C PHE A 683 1.16 3.37 -33.14
N THR A 684 0.35 3.10 -34.16
CA THR A 684 0.85 2.77 -35.52
C THR A 684 1.29 4.05 -36.25
N ASN A 685 2.48 4.05 -36.85
CA ASN A 685 3.08 5.16 -37.60
C ASN A 685 3.41 6.42 -36.77
N VAL A 686 3.70 6.24 -35.48
CA VAL A 686 4.14 7.33 -34.59
C VAL A 686 5.65 7.52 -34.70
N SER A 687 6.11 8.78 -34.78
CA SER A 687 7.53 9.12 -34.74
C SER A 687 8.11 8.80 -33.37
N VAL A 688 9.23 8.07 -33.33
CA VAL A 688 9.95 7.75 -32.10
C VAL A 688 11.27 8.50 -32.10
N TYR A 689 11.51 9.31 -31.07
CA TYR A 689 12.75 10.04 -30.88
C TYR A 689 13.57 9.36 -29.79
N GLU A 690 14.77 8.92 -30.14
CA GLU A 690 15.79 8.53 -29.17
C GLU A 690 16.37 9.80 -28.53
N VAL A 691 16.45 9.80 -27.20
CA VAL A 691 17.06 10.87 -26.42
C VAL A 691 18.18 10.26 -25.57
N LYS A 692 19.42 10.50 -25.96
CA LYS A 692 20.58 10.07 -25.18
C LYS A 692 20.93 11.12 -24.14
N LEU A 693 20.69 10.78 -22.88
CA LEU A 693 21.03 11.55 -21.69
C LEU A 693 22.52 11.46 -21.34
N GLY A 694 23.26 10.56 -21.99
CA GLY A 694 24.69 10.35 -21.77
C GLY A 694 24.99 9.65 -20.44
N MET A 695 26.12 10.02 -19.84
CA MET A 695 26.59 9.46 -18.57
C MET A 695 26.07 10.30 -17.39
N LEU A 696 25.17 9.72 -16.61
CA LEU A 696 24.62 10.29 -15.38
C LEU A 696 25.35 9.68 -14.18
N LYS A 697 25.47 10.40 -13.08
CA LYS A 697 25.94 9.84 -11.81
C LYS A 697 24.78 9.09 -11.16
N GLN A 698 25.06 7.95 -10.55
CA GLN A 698 24.08 7.24 -9.73
C GLN A 698 23.61 8.10 -8.56
N ALA A 699 22.38 7.87 -8.12
CA ALA A 699 21.81 8.57 -6.97
C ALA A 699 21.91 10.09 -7.10
N THR A 700 21.57 10.63 -8.25
CA THR A 700 21.67 12.06 -8.52
C THR A 700 20.44 12.53 -9.26
N VAL A 701 19.92 13.67 -8.81
CA VAL A 701 18.79 14.33 -9.45
C VAL A 701 19.31 15.39 -10.39
N TYR A 702 18.85 15.33 -11.63
CA TYR A 702 19.21 16.22 -12.72
C TYR A 702 17.97 16.95 -13.24
N ARG A 703 18.09 18.23 -13.54
CA ARG A 703 17.20 18.94 -14.45
C ARG A 703 17.78 18.83 -15.85
N VAL A 704 17.05 18.20 -16.75
CA VAL A 704 17.44 17.94 -18.13
C VAL A 704 16.53 18.74 -19.04
N GLU A 705 17.12 19.53 -19.92
CA GLU A 705 16.44 20.41 -20.87
C GLU A 705 16.93 20.09 -22.30
N PHE A 706 16.01 19.75 -23.19
CA PHE A 706 16.31 19.44 -24.59
C PHE A 706 15.14 19.78 -25.50
N THR A 707 15.44 19.99 -26.79
CA THR A 707 14.43 20.31 -27.80
C THR A 707 14.20 19.11 -28.70
N ILE A 708 12.93 18.81 -28.98
CA ILE A 708 12.51 17.75 -29.87
C ILE A 708 11.96 18.39 -31.14
N PRO A 709 12.53 18.10 -32.32
CA PRO A 709 12.06 18.64 -33.58
C PRO A 709 10.87 17.82 -34.09
N ASP A 710 9.78 17.83 -33.33
CA ASP A 710 8.55 17.14 -33.66
C ASP A 710 7.65 17.97 -34.58
N ARG A 711 6.57 17.31 -35.05
CA ARG A 711 5.57 17.91 -35.92
C ARG A 711 4.17 17.80 -35.33
N LEU A 712 4.06 17.72 -34.01
CA LEU A 712 2.76 17.76 -33.35
C LEU A 712 2.06 19.06 -33.75
N LYS A 713 0.78 18.98 -34.05
CA LYS A 713 0.03 20.17 -34.44
C LYS A 713 -0.07 21.12 -33.23
N PRO A 714 -0.14 22.45 -33.44
CA PRO A 714 -0.26 23.41 -32.34
C PRO A 714 -1.46 23.12 -31.42
N GLY A 715 -1.25 23.10 -30.11
CA GLY A 715 -2.27 22.83 -29.08
C GLY A 715 -1.63 22.36 -27.78
N GLU A 716 -2.45 22.14 -26.75
CA GLU A 716 -1.98 21.62 -25.46
C GLU A 716 -1.46 20.17 -25.60
N VAL A 717 -0.29 19.91 -25.01
CA VAL A 717 0.39 18.60 -25.05
C VAL A 717 0.62 18.06 -23.65
N GLU A 718 0.45 16.77 -23.48
CA GLU A 718 0.73 16.03 -22.25
C GLU A 718 1.75 14.92 -22.51
N MET A 719 2.52 14.57 -21.48
CA MET A 719 3.48 13.46 -21.55
C MET A 719 3.09 12.36 -20.59
N LEU A 720 3.02 11.14 -21.10
CA LEU A 720 2.62 9.94 -20.37
C LEU A 720 3.76 8.94 -20.38
N ARG A 721 3.97 8.26 -19.25
CA ARG A 721 4.85 7.10 -19.18
C ARG A 721 4.17 5.94 -19.91
N THR A 722 4.85 5.36 -20.90
CA THR A 722 4.28 4.30 -21.72
C THR A 722 4.83 2.96 -21.24
N VAL A 723 4.06 2.27 -20.39
CA VAL A 723 4.39 0.93 -19.93
C VAL A 723 3.97 -0.05 -21.02
N VAL A 724 4.92 -0.56 -21.80
CA VAL A 724 4.67 -1.64 -22.78
C VAL A 724 5.07 -2.97 -22.14
N GLU A 725 4.17 -3.95 -22.13
CA GLU A 725 4.58 -5.36 -22.02
C GLU A 725 5.36 -5.72 -23.29
N MET A 726 6.69 -5.82 -23.21
CA MET A 726 7.51 -6.29 -24.33
C MET A 726 7.70 -7.81 -24.22
N ASP A 727 6.84 -8.57 -24.89
CA ASP A 727 7.06 -9.99 -25.12
C ASP A 727 8.20 -10.17 -26.15
N GLY A 728 9.26 -10.87 -25.75
CA GLY A 728 10.24 -11.47 -26.67
C GLY A 728 11.43 -10.58 -27.07
N HIS A 729 12.62 -11.03 -26.65
CA HIS A 729 13.92 -10.76 -27.28
C HIS A 729 14.22 -9.32 -27.75
N VAL A 730 14.42 -8.41 -26.79
CA VAL A 730 15.33 -7.27 -26.96
C VAL A 730 16.43 -7.41 -25.90
N SER A 731 17.70 -7.31 -26.32
CA SER A 731 18.90 -7.50 -25.50
C SER A 731 19.16 -6.38 -24.49
N VAL A 732 18.17 -5.53 -24.20
CA VAL A 732 18.28 -4.42 -23.25
C VAL A 732 17.04 -4.41 -22.34
N PRO A 733 17.17 -4.74 -21.04
CA PRO A 733 16.07 -4.67 -20.10
C PRO A 733 15.56 -3.23 -19.95
N VAL A 734 14.24 -3.04 -19.92
CA VAL A 734 13.63 -1.86 -19.30
C VAL A 734 13.97 -1.96 -17.82
N ASN A 735 14.90 -1.13 -17.38
CA ASN A 735 15.46 -1.15 -16.03
C ASN A 735 15.02 0.16 -15.38
N VAL A 736 14.31 0.09 -14.26
CA VAL A 736 13.85 1.26 -13.48
C VAL A 736 15.06 1.87 -12.78
N GLY A 737 15.97 2.41 -13.58
CA GLY A 737 17.22 3.00 -13.14
C GLY A 737 17.12 4.49 -12.84
N ALA A 738 16.02 5.12 -13.23
CA ALA A 738 15.70 6.50 -12.89
C ALA A 738 14.18 6.73 -12.82
N SER A 739 13.74 7.72 -12.06
CA SER A 739 12.41 8.30 -12.18
C SER A 739 12.47 9.60 -12.97
N PHE A 740 11.39 9.90 -13.70
CA PHE A 740 11.31 11.06 -14.57
C PHE A 740 10.06 11.86 -14.25
N VAL A 741 10.21 13.18 -14.12
CA VAL A 741 9.11 14.11 -13.88
C VAL A 741 9.19 15.21 -14.95
N LEU A 742 8.13 15.40 -15.74
CA LEU A 742 8.07 16.53 -16.66
C LEU A 742 7.81 17.80 -15.87
N LEU A 743 8.67 18.80 -16.04
CA LEU A 743 8.52 20.12 -15.42
C LEU A 743 7.84 21.11 -16.37
N SER A 744 8.19 21.07 -17.66
CA SER A 744 7.52 21.88 -18.70
C SER A 744 7.71 21.28 -20.10
N CYS A 745 6.80 21.61 -21.02
CA CYS A 745 6.87 21.25 -22.43
C CYS A 745 6.34 22.44 -23.25
N GLU A 746 7.26 23.22 -23.83
CA GLU A 746 6.93 24.51 -24.46
C GLU A 746 7.15 24.43 -25.97
N PRO A 747 6.19 24.86 -26.81
CA PRO A 747 6.39 24.90 -28.25
C PRO A 747 7.47 25.93 -28.62
N VAL A 748 8.38 25.56 -29.52
CA VAL A 748 9.42 26.46 -30.04
C VAL A 748 8.82 27.38 -31.11
N PRO A 749 8.89 28.71 -30.96
CA PRO A 749 8.46 29.63 -32.00
C PRO A 749 9.32 29.50 -33.27
N SER A 750 8.65 29.46 -34.43
CA SER A 750 9.20 29.39 -35.80
C SER A 750 10.56 30.10 -36.00
N PRO A 751 11.52 29.53 -36.77
CA PRO A 751 11.34 28.54 -37.85
C PRO A 751 11.51 27.06 -37.47
N ASN A 752 11.98 26.77 -36.26
CA ASN A 752 12.23 25.39 -35.82
C ASN A 752 10.99 24.85 -35.11
N HIS A 753 10.06 24.25 -35.87
CA HIS A 753 8.91 23.54 -35.30
C HIS A 753 9.41 22.44 -34.35
N GLY A 754 8.84 22.37 -33.13
CA GLY A 754 9.21 21.40 -32.10
C GLY A 754 8.81 21.85 -30.69
N HIS A 755 9.15 21.06 -29.68
CA HIS A 755 8.92 21.38 -28.27
C HIS A 755 10.24 21.38 -27.46
N VAL A 756 10.41 22.35 -26.57
CA VAL A 756 11.42 22.32 -25.50
C VAL A 756 10.85 21.59 -24.30
N LEU A 757 11.47 20.48 -23.93
CA LEU A 757 11.11 19.73 -22.74
C LEU A 757 12.10 20.03 -21.63
N VAL A 758 11.56 20.27 -20.43
CA VAL A 758 12.33 20.34 -19.19
C VAL A 758 11.85 19.22 -18.29
N MET A 759 12.75 18.35 -17.87
CA MET A 759 12.46 17.17 -17.07
C MET A 759 13.37 17.10 -15.86
N GLU A 760 12.86 16.58 -14.75
CA GLU A 760 13.68 16.09 -13.66
C GLU A 760 13.95 14.60 -13.85
N VAL A 761 15.21 14.20 -13.74
CA VAL A 761 15.69 12.82 -13.85
C VAL A 761 16.39 12.46 -12.56
N SER A 762 15.79 11.58 -11.76
CA SER A 762 16.36 11.08 -10.51
C SER A 762 16.92 9.68 -10.74
N THR A 763 18.24 9.55 -10.79
CA THR A 763 18.91 8.26 -11.02
C THR A 763 19.00 7.44 -9.72
N THR A 764 18.93 6.12 -9.86
CA THR A 764 19.08 5.13 -8.78
C THR A 764 20.50 4.51 -8.82
N LYS A 765 20.72 3.40 -8.09
CA LYS A 765 21.96 2.61 -8.16
C LYS A 765 22.07 1.69 -9.39
N GLN A 766 21.05 1.65 -10.25
CA GLN A 766 21.08 0.82 -11.46
C GLN A 766 21.95 1.45 -12.55
N PRO A 767 22.78 0.67 -13.28
CA PRO A 767 23.77 1.20 -14.20
C PRO A 767 23.20 1.69 -15.54
N ARG A 768 21.94 1.40 -15.86
CA ARG A 768 21.29 1.79 -17.13
C ARG A 768 19.93 2.40 -16.88
N VAL A 769 19.62 3.42 -17.67
CA VAL A 769 18.34 4.11 -17.73
C VAL A 769 17.80 3.91 -19.14
N ASN A 770 16.68 3.19 -19.28
CA ASN A 770 15.99 2.97 -20.56
C ASN A 770 14.49 3.11 -20.32
N GLU A 771 13.87 4.16 -20.86
CA GLU A 771 12.47 4.49 -20.57
C GLU A 771 11.73 4.98 -21.82
N LEU A 772 10.53 4.46 -22.07
CA LEU A 772 9.68 4.88 -23.19
C LEU A 772 8.56 5.79 -22.68
N MET A 773 8.45 6.97 -23.26
CA MET A 773 7.40 7.95 -22.96
C MET A 773 6.64 8.32 -24.21
N THR A 774 5.42 8.81 -24.05
CA THR A 774 4.61 9.33 -25.15
C THR A 774 4.25 10.78 -24.87
N LEU A 775 4.61 11.67 -25.80
CA LEU A 775 4.14 13.05 -25.83
C LEU A 775 2.99 13.15 -26.83
N ARG A 776 1.81 13.58 -26.39
CA ARG A 776 0.62 13.65 -27.25
C ARG A 776 -0.19 14.90 -27.02
N ARG A 777 -1.01 15.27 -28.00
CA ARG A 777 -2.01 16.33 -27.83
C ARG A 777 -3.15 15.89 -26.92
N VAL A 778 -3.53 16.76 -26.00
CA VAL A 778 -4.67 16.53 -25.08
C VAL A 778 -5.98 16.39 -25.87
N GLU A 779 -6.23 17.31 -26.80
CA GLU A 779 -7.46 17.35 -27.59
C GLU A 779 -7.54 16.26 -28.68
N THR A 780 -6.40 15.72 -29.10
CA THR A 780 -6.32 14.71 -30.16
C THR A 780 -5.24 13.70 -29.80
N PRO A 781 -5.53 12.73 -28.91
CA PRO A 781 -4.53 11.79 -28.39
C PRO A 781 -3.84 10.91 -29.44
N SER A 782 -4.40 10.84 -30.66
CA SER A 782 -3.79 10.16 -31.81
C SER A 782 -2.67 10.97 -32.49
N ASP A 783 -2.58 12.27 -32.20
CA ASP A 783 -1.46 13.14 -32.59
C ASP A 783 -0.40 13.06 -31.48
N ALA A 784 0.53 12.13 -31.64
CA ALA A 784 1.49 11.74 -30.62
C ALA A 784 2.86 11.45 -31.24
N ILE A 785 3.90 11.57 -30.42
CA ILE A 785 5.26 11.08 -30.65
C ILE A 785 5.68 10.24 -29.43
N CYS A 786 6.66 9.35 -29.62
CA CYS A 786 7.26 8.61 -28.51
C CYS A 786 8.71 9.05 -28.29
N LEU A 787 9.14 9.05 -27.03
CA LEU A 787 10.50 9.38 -26.61
C LEU A 787 11.11 8.17 -25.94
N LEU A 788 12.23 7.68 -26.48
CA LEU A 788 13.01 6.61 -25.89
C LEU A 788 14.24 7.21 -25.22
N LEU A 789 14.20 7.30 -23.88
CA LEU A 789 15.25 7.93 -23.08
C LEU A 789 16.33 6.90 -22.70
N HIS A 790 17.58 7.19 -23.06
CA HIS A 790 18.73 6.34 -22.77
C HIS A 790 19.77 7.07 -21.91
N GLY A 791 20.24 6.42 -20.84
CA GLY A 791 21.33 6.94 -20.03
C GLY A 791 22.14 5.82 -19.36
N ILE A 792 23.40 6.10 -19.04
CA ILE A 792 24.27 5.20 -18.27
C ILE A 792 24.51 5.84 -16.91
N SER A 793 24.20 5.12 -15.83
CA SER A 793 24.42 5.63 -14.47
C SER A 793 25.75 5.12 -13.90
N LEU A 794 26.73 6.00 -13.76
CA LEU A 794 28.08 5.71 -13.30
C LEU A 794 28.18 5.70 -11.77
N ALA A 795 28.89 4.69 -11.25
CA ALA A 795 29.22 4.56 -9.84
C ALA A 795 30.40 5.46 -9.43
N LYS A 796 30.60 5.64 -8.12
CA LYS A 796 31.67 6.47 -7.53
C LYS A 796 33.07 5.98 -7.99
N GLY A 797 33.95 6.91 -8.37
CA GLY A 797 35.36 6.64 -8.71
C GLY A 797 35.67 6.41 -10.20
N GLN A 798 34.68 6.46 -11.09
CA GLN A 798 34.86 6.17 -12.54
C GLN A 798 35.23 7.39 -13.41
N GLY A 799 35.70 8.50 -12.82
CA GLY A 799 35.89 9.77 -13.54
C GLY A 799 34.55 10.51 -13.75
N THR A 800 34.59 11.85 -13.80
CA THR A 800 33.38 12.68 -13.90
C THR A 800 33.28 13.26 -15.32
N PRO A 801 32.18 13.08 -16.07
CA PRO A 801 31.94 13.85 -17.28
C PRO A 801 31.64 15.31 -16.88
N LEU A 802 32.14 16.27 -17.65
CA LEU A 802 31.70 17.66 -17.52
C LEU A 802 30.19 17.73 -17.78
N LEU A 803 29.40 18.22 -16.81
CA LEU A 803 27.98 18.55 -17.05
C LEU A 803 27.94 19.70 -18.06
N ARG A 804 27.28 19.50 -19.20
CA ARG A 804 27.23 20.47 -20.29
C ARG A 804 25.77 20.70 -20.74
N SER A 805 25.60 21.74 -21.57
CA SER A 805 24.34 22.41 -21.95
C SER A 805 23.09 21.54 -21.88
N GLY A 806 22.13 21.93 -21.05
CA GLY A 806 20.85 21.25 -20.89
C GLY A 806 20.80 20.25 -19.74
N ILE A 807 21.92 19.72 -19.23
CA ILE A 807 21.93 18.86 -18.02
C ILE A 807 22.47 19.63 -16.83
N HIS A 808 21.58 19.94 -15.90
CA HIS A 808 21.87 20.66 -14.67
C HIS A 808 21.67 19.73 -13.49
N ARG A 809 22.75 19.34 -12.82
CA ARG A 809 22.64 18.59 -11.59
C ARG A 809 21.99 19.46 -10.52
N ILE A 810 20.91 18.96 -9.92
CA ILE A 810 20.19 19.64 -8.83
C ILE A 810 20.86 19.27 -7.50
N HIS A 811 20.91 17.98 -7.18
CA HIS A 811 21.55 17.46 -5.97
C HIS A 811 21.91 15.97 -6.12
N GLU A 812 22.81 15.48 -5.28
CA GLU A 812 23.01 14.02 -5.11
C GLU A 812 22.03 13.52 -4.04
N ASN A 813 21.31 12.44 -4.34
CA ASN A 813 20.53 11.69 -3.35
C ASN A 813 21.51 11.06 -2.36
N GLN A 814 21.70 11.72 -1.22
CA GLN A 814 22.58 11.25 -0.15
C GLN A 814 22.12 9.89 0.44
N GLU A 815 20.87 9.48 0.21
CA GLU A 815 20.31 8.18 0.63
C GLU A 815 21.06 6.95 0.07
N TYR A 816 21.86 7.12 -0.98
CA TYR A 816 22.55 6.03 -1.66
C TYR A 816 24.08 6.07 -1.51
N ILE A 817 24.63 7.06 -0.79
CA ILE A 817 26.06 7.22 -0.54
C ILE A 817 26.40 6.58 0.80
N ASP A 818 27.07 5.42 0.78
CA ASP A 818 27.63 4.82 1.99
C ASP A 818 28.72 5.74 2.58
N SER A 819 28.65 5.98 3.89
CA SER A 819 29.35 7.06 4.60
C SER A 819 30.85 6.85 4.87
N ASP A 820 31.53 5.99 4.12
CA ASP A 820 32.98 5.80 4.24
C ASP A 820 33.66 6.08 2.90
N GLU A 821 33.98 7.36 2.65
CA GLU A 821 35.11 7.86 1.84
C GLU A 821 34.83 9.31 1.44
N TYR A 822 35.33 10.25 2.25
CA TYR A 822 35.56 11.62 1.79
C TYR A 822 36.72 11.61 0.79
N THR A 823 36.42 11.87 -0.47
CA THR A 823 37.32 12.60 -1.35
C THR A 823 36.55 13.81 -1.84
N GLU A 824 36.95 14.99 -1.36
CA GLU A 824 36.54 16.26 -1.98
C GLU A 824 37.01 16.23 -3.44
N TRP A 825 36.09 16.45 -4.38
CA TRP A 825 36.43 16.67 -5.78
C TRP A 825 36.68 18.16 -5.97
N PRO A 826 37.93 18.59 -6.23
CA PRO A 826 38.23 20.00 -6.43
C PRO A 826 37.79 20.42 -7.82
N GLY A 827 36.72 21.22 -7.91
CA GLY A 827 36.39 21.95 -9.13
C GLY A 827 34.92 21.94 -9.51
N PHE A 828 34.11 22.72 -8.79
CA PHE A 828 32.87 23.27 -9.34
C PHE A 828 32.75 24.72 -8.87
N VAL A 829 32.91 25.65 -9.82
CA VAL A 829 32.56 27.06 -9.63
C VAL A 829 31.10 27.19 -10.06
N ASN A 830 30.24 27.67 -9.16
CA ASN A 830 28.86 28.03 -9.49
C ASN A 830 28.85 29.01 -10.67
N ILE A 831 28.15 28.65 -11.74
CA ILE A 831 27.72 29.58 -12.79
C ILE A 831 26.22 29.72 -12.69
#